data_AF-A0A316H2X8-F1
#
_entry.id   AF-A0A316H2X8-F1
#
_cell.length_a   1.000
_cell.length_b   1.000
_cell.length_c   1.000
_cell.angle_alpha   90.00
_cell.angle_beta   90.00
_cell.angle_gamma   90.00
#
_symmetry.space_group_name_H-M   'P 1'
#
loop_
_entity.id
_entity.type
_entity.pdbx_description
1 polymer ?
#
loop_
_entity_poly.entity_id
_entity_poly.type
_entity_poly.pdbx_seq_one_letter_code
_entity_poly.pdbx_strand_id
1 'polypeptide(L)'
;MNYKKLNNIFGWAAFAIATITYILTLEPSSSFWDCGEFIACIYRLQVAHQPGAPLFTIIGKVFTLLSMGDNTRVAYWANMASALASGATIMFLFWTITALAKKLLVKTQEQLNVTNLILILGAGMVGALAYAWSDTFWFSAVESEVYAQSSLCTAVVFWAILKWDAHADEPHADKWIVFIAYVMGLSIGIHLLNLLVIPAIGLVIYFRRAKNVTTQGTIGAFAVSIVALGFVLWGVIQFTVKGAAFSDLLFVNTLGMGFGSGAIVFFILVILVIVAGIYYTTNPVKPAIIVAPVCFALALGISAGIVGLIVGIGILALLEYIVKIREKRFALNTVLVCLAFILFGYSSFVMIVVRAKANPNLNNSDPENAFALNSYLNRDQYGDTPLLYGQFFDSEAVSQTEGANIYRRGETKYEVAGKKLNTVYDRNTVFPRMFSDKPGHPQFYREWTGLGETEHPTFGSNINFFAKWQINQMYTRYFLWNFAGRANDLDGQSLGTGADGEWISGLNFNRPLPYSVTQSKSYNRLFFLPLIIGLFGAVFHFMRNQRDAGIVLILFFFTGLAIVLYLNQDPLQPRERDYAYAGSFYAFAIWIGLGVIGLADIISKKINARLGAIIATAVCMVAAPLLMANQEWDDHDRSTKLTPHDMAYNYLNSCAPNAILFTYGDNDTYPLWYLQEVENVRPDVRIVNLSLLGTDWYIRGMKNKMNESAPLPISMSNDQFKPGVRDVIYFNDQKIPGSSELKDVFEFITSDKKEAMAEYNNGEFANFLPTNKFKLTVNADEVVKTGTVAEADKAKIAPEMDWTFQGRYVTKDVLAMMDILAHNNWKRPIYFAITVPNSNMIGLDKYMYNEGFAYRLLPMKPDTAIAPLEAANTGKMYDNMMNKYKWGNMKNASYLDHESLTMFYPLITRLYSTLADDLMKQGKADSARKVLKRYDDVMPATINSLEIAVRKYYMIDNAYKLNNIQLGNKIATQVNDYVTNLLDYNYALYQKGETTLESRDIQYSMQILGGLVEFTKQFKSPLYGKFSAQLSVYEKKFGMSEKK
;
A
#
# COMPACT_ATOMS: atom_id res chain seq x y z
N MET A 1 -15.09 44.38 13.44
CA MET A 1 -15.33 42.93 13.20
C MET A 1 -14.38 42.12 14.07
N ASN A 2 -14.83 41.06 14.74
CA ASN A 2 -13.97 40.23 15.59
C ASN A 2 -13.27 39.14 14.75
N TYR A 3 -11.97 39.33 14.48
CA TYR A 3 -11.16 38.38 13.71
C TYR A 3 -11.20 36.96 14.27
N LYS A 4 -11.07 36.80 15.60
CA LYS A 4 -11.06 35.48 16.24
C LYS A 4 -12.37 34.72 15.98
N LYS A 5 -13.50 35.42 16.05
CA LYS A 5 -14.82 34.84 15.75
C LYS A 5 -14.92 34.40 14.27
N LEU A 6 -14.52 35.27 13.34
CA LEU A 6 -14.60 34.96 11.91
C LEU A 6 -13.61 33.86 11.49
N ASN A 7 -12.37 33.91 11.97
CA ASN A 7 -11.38 32.87 11.71
C ASN A 7 -11.86 31.49 12.19
N ASN A 8 -12.54 31.43 13.33
CA ASN A 8 -13.10 30.16 13.81
C ASN A 8 -14.29 29.70 12.95
N ILE A 9 -15.21 30.60 12.57
CA ILE A 9 -16.35 30.27 11.70
C ILE A 9 -15.87 29.75 10.34
N PHE A 10 -14.91 30.42 9.71
CA PHE A 10 -14.41 30.00 8.40
C PHE A 10 -13.60 28.69 8.49
N GLY A 11 -12.89 28.44 9.59
CA GLY A 11 -12.27 27.12 9.82
C GLY A 11 -13.31 26.00 9.89
N TRP A 12 -14.40 26.20 10.64
CA TRP A 12 -15.51 25.25 10.68
C TRP A 12 -16.29 25.15 9.36
N ALA A 13 -16.34 26.22 8.58
CA ALA A 13 -16.91 26.18 7.24
C ALA A 13 -16.04 25.33 6.30
N ALA A 14 -14.71 25.49 6.34
CA ALA A 14 -13.78 24.65 5.59
C ALA A 14 -13.89 23.17 6.00
N PHE A 15 -14.00 22.90 7.31
CA PHE A 15 -14.30 21.57 7.85
C PHE A 15 -15.58 20.99 7.23
N ALA A 16 -16.68 21.74 7.29
CA ALA A 16 -17.98 21.27 6.82
C ALA A 16 -17.99 21.02 5.31
N ILE A 17 -17.42 21.93 4.51
CA ILE A 17 -17.31 21.78 3.05
C ILE A 17 -16.53 20.50 2.71
N ALA A 18 -15.33 20.33 3.26
CA ALA A 18 -14.50 19.16 2.98
C ALA A 18 -15.15 17.86 3.46
N THR A 19 -15.69 17.85 4.69
CA THR A 19 -16.37 16.67 5.24
C THR A 19 -17.59 16.28 4.39
N ILE A 20 -18.41 17.24 3.97
CA ILE A 20 -19.57 16.94 3.11
C ILE A 20 -19.10 16.38 1.76
N THR A 21 -18.07 16.98 1.14
CA THR A 21 -17.46 16.43 -0.08
C THR A 21 -17.06 14.96 0.10
N TYR A 22 -16.29 14.64 1.14
CA TYR A 22 -15.78 13.29 1.35
C TYR A 22 -16.90 12.30 1.68
N ILE A 23 -17.92 12.71 2.43
CA ILE A 23 -19.09 11.85 2.71
C ILE A 23 -19.90 11.58 1.43
N LEU A 24 -20.06 12.57 0.56
CA LEU A 24 -20.80 12.41 -0.70
C LEU A 24 -20.09 11.49 -1.70
N THR A 25 -18.77 11.35 -1.58
CA THR A 25 -17.92 10.56 -2.48
C THR A 25 -17.36 9.28 -1.81
N LEU A 26 -17.78 9.01 -0.57
CA LEU A 26 -17.26 7.95 0.29
C LEU A 26 -17.52 6.56 -0.29
N GLU A 27 -16.53 5.67 -0.26
CA GLU A 27 -16.76 4.27 -0.65
C GLU A 27 -17.73 3.60 0.35
N PRO A 28 -18.85 2.99 -0.11
CA PRO A 28 -19.88 2.48 0.79
C PRO A 28 -19.48 1.19 1.52
N SER A 29 -18.46 0.49 1.03
CA SER A 29 -17.95 -0.78 1.58
C SER A 29 -16.41 -0.75 1.67
N SER A 30 -15.77 -1.92 1.76
CA SER A 30 -14.31 -2.02 1.71
C SER A 30 -13.75 -1.64 0.34
N SER A 31 -12.65 -0.90 0.34
CA SER A 31 -11.79 -0.64 -0.82
C SER A 31 -10.80 -1.79 -1.07
N PHE A 32 -10.08 -1.74 -2.19
CA PHE A 32 -8.91 -2.61 -2.43
C PHE A 32 -7.74 -2.23 -1.52
N TRP A 33 -6.61 -2.95 -1.64
CA TRP A 33 -5.45 -2.79 -0.76
C TRP A 33 -5.80 -3.05 0.71
N ASP A 34 -5.13 -2.35 1.64
CA ASP A 34 -5.10 -2.68 3.07
C ASP A 34 -6.46 -2.46 3.77
N CYS A 35 -7.40 -1.75 3.13
CA CYS A 35 -8.70 -1.39 3.71
C CYS A 35 -9.48 -2.58 4.26
N GLY A 36 -9.55 -3.70 3.53
CA GLY A 36 -10.32 -4.88 3.96
C GLY A 36 -9.77 -5.51 5.24
N GLU A 37 -8.45 -5.59 5.35
CA GLU A 37 -7.78 -6.08 6.56
C GLU A 37 -7.95 -5.09 7.71
N PHE A 38 -7.75 -3.79 7.45
CA PHE A 38 -7.90 -2.76 8.46
C PHE A 38 -9.32 -2.75 9.04
N ILE A 39 -10.36 -2.83 8.21
CA ILE A 39 -11.75 -2.86 8.68
C ILE A 39 -12.03 -4.14 9.47
N ALA A 40 -11.53 -5.30 9.02
CA ALA A 40 -11.63 -6.56 9.77
C ALA A 40 -10.93 -6.49 11.15
N CYS A 41 -9.76 -5.86 11.20
CA CYS A 41 -9.00 -5.64 12.42
C CYS A 41 -9.67 -4.61 13.33
N ILE A 42 -10.21 -3.51 12.77
CA ILE A 42 -11.01 -2.52 13.48
C ILE A 42 -12.20 -3.18 14.17
N TYR A 43 -12.98 -3.99 13.43
CA TYR A 43 -14.24 -4.55 13.92
C TYR A 43 -14.04 -5.47 15.14
N ARG A 44 -13.00 -6.30 15.16
CA ARG A 44 -12.70 -7.25 16.25
C ARG A 44 -11.49 -6.86 17.12
N LEU A 45 -10.90 -5.68 16.92
CA LEU A 45 -9.63 -5.26 17.51
C LEU A 45 -8.54 -6.34 17.31
N GLN A 46 -8.28 -6.73 16.07
CA GLN A 46 -7.29 -7.76 15.72
C GLN A 46 -5.92 -7.13 15.41
N VAL A 47 -4.93 -7.95 15.03
CA VAL A 47 -3.57 -7.47 14.70
C VAL A 47 -3.40 -7.42 13.19
N ALA A 48 -3.38 -6.20 12.65
CA ALA A 48 -3.14 -5.93 11.22
C ALA A 48 -1.67 -6.20 10.83
N HIS A 49 -1.35 -6.10 9.53
CA HIS A 49 0.03 -6.19 9.06
C HIS A 49 0.95 -5.11 9.68
N GLN A 50 2.26 -5.34 9.66
CA GLN A 50 3.24 -4.48 10.33
C GLN A 50 3.27 -3.05 9.75
N PRO A 51 3.28 -1.99 10.58
CA PRO A 51 3.49 -1.99 12.03
C PRO A 51 2.19 -1.94 12.87
N GLY A 52 1.02 -2.27 12.31
CA GLY A 52 -0.20 -2.59 13.06
C GLY A 52 -1.16 -1.46 13.41
N ALA A 53 -0.72 -0.21 13.35
CA ALA A 53 -1.55 1.00 13.55
C ALA A 53 -2.61 0.88 14.70
N PRO A 54 -2.19 0.59 15.95
CA PRO A 54 -3.11 0.27 17.04
C PRO A 54 -4.06 1.41 17.42
N LEU A 55 -3.62 2.67 17.37
CA LEU A 55 -4.49 3.80 17.67
C LEU A 55 -5.52 4.02 16.55
N PHE A 56 -5.11 3.83 15.30
CA PHE A 56 -6.01 3.86 14.14
C PHE A 56 -7.13 2.83 14.30
N THR A 57 -6.79 1.59 14.67
CA THR A 57 -7.79 0.53 14.88
C THR A 57 -8.72 0.80 16.07
N ILE A 58 -8.20 1.34 17.18
CA ILE A 58 -9.02 1.72 18.35
C ILE A 58 -10.00 2.85 17.99
N ILE A 59 -9.55 3.89 17.28
CA ILE A 59 -10.42 4.99 16.83
C ILE A 59 -11.48 4.46 15.87
N GLY A 60 -11.07 3.68 14.87
CA GLY A 60 -11.99 3.03 13.93
C GLY A 60 -13.03 2.19 14.65
N LYS A 61 -12.65 1.47 15.72
CA LYS A 61 -13.59 0.64 16.48
C LYS A 61 -14.73 1.47 17.05
N VAL A 62 -14.44 2.66 17.59
CA VAL A 62 -15.47 3.57 18.11
C VAL A 62 -16.46 3.96 17.02
N PHE A 63 -15.98 4.26 15.81
CA PHE A 63 -16.85 4.61 14.68
C PHE A 63 -17.70 3.44 14.22
N THR A 64 -17.13 2.23 14.11
CA THR A 64 -17.91 1.06 13.68
C THR A 64 -19.05 0.70 14.62
N LEU A 65 -19.02 1.12 15.89
CA LEU A 65 -20.16 0.95 16.81
C LEU A 65 -21.40 1.75 16.38
N LEU A 66 -21.23 2.82 15.58
CA LEU A 66 -22.34 3.59 15.00
C LEU A 66 -23.14 2.82 13.93
N SER A 67 -22.66 1.64 13.52
CA SER A 67 -23.44 0.69 12.72
C SER A 67 -24.66 0.13 13.47
N MET A 68 -24.74 0.29 14.79
CA MET A 68 -25.85 -0.16 15.63
C MET A 68 -26.18 -1.66 15.45
N GLY A 69 -25.17 -2.49 15.15
CA GLY A 69 -25.30 -3.93 14.95
C GLY A 69 -25.57 -4.36 13.50
N ASP A 70 -25.74 -3.42 12.56
CA ASP A 70 -25.82 -3.73 11.13
C ASP A 70 -24.40 -3.89 10.54
N ASN A 71 -23.94 -5.14 10.44
CA ASN A 71 -22.59 -5.45 9.96
C ASN A 71 -22.32 -4.94 8.53
N THR A 72 -23.35 -4.78 7.69
CA THR A 72 -23.19 -4.27 6.32
C THR A 72 -22.82 -2.78 6.27
N ARG A 73 -22.97 -2.05 7.39
CA ARG A 73 -22.63 -0.63 7.52
C ARG A 73 -21.30 -0.39 8.23
N VAL A 74 -20.61 -1.44 8.68
CA VAL A 74 -19.35 -1.32 9.42
C VAL A 74 -18.28 -0.62 8.58
N ALA A 75 -18.10 -1.05 7.33
CA ALA A 75 -17.15 -0.43 6.41
C ALA A 75 -17.45 1.06 6.17
N TYR A 76 -18.72 1.41 5.92
CA TYR A 76 -19.14 2.81 5.76
C TYR A 76 -18.73 3.67 6.96
N TRP A 77 -18.98 3.21 8.19
CA TRP A 77 -18.62 3.96 9.39
C TRP A 77 -17.11 3.98 9.66
N ALA A 78 -16.37 2.94 9.28
CA ALA A 78 -14.91 2.97 9.29
C ALA A 78 -14.38 4.04 8.33
N ASN A 79 -14.89 4.07 7.08
CA ASN A 79 -14.51 5.07 6.06
C ASN A 79 -14.92 6.49 6.51
N MET A 80 -16.05 6.65 7.20
CA MET A 80 -16.50 7.93 7.78
C MET A 80 -15.48 8.51 8.76
N ALA A 81 -14.74 7.67 9.50
CA ALA A 81 -13.67 8.14 10.39
C ALA A 81 -12.55 8.83 9.60
N SER A 82 -12.17 8.30 8.43
CA SER A 82 -11.22 8.93 7.52
C SER A 82 -11.76 10.25 6.96
N ALA A 83 -13.00 10.28 6.49
CA ALA A 83 -13.63 11.49 5.96
C ALA A 83 -13.64 12.64 6.98
N LEU A 84 -13.99 12.35 8.24
CA LEU A 84 -13.97 13.34 9.32
C LEU A 84 -12.56 13.78 9.70
N ALA A 85 -11.59 12.85 9.75
CA ALA A 85 -10.19 13.18 10.02
C ALA A 85 -9.60 14.07 8.91
N SER A 86 -9.91 13.78 7.65
CA SER A 86 -9.52 14.60 6.50
C SER A 86 -10.19 15.96 6.52
N GLY A 87 -11.50 16.05 6.82
CA GLY A 87 -12.18 17.32 7.02
C GLY A 87 -11.54 18.18 8.12
N ALA A 88 -11.15 17.55 9.25
CA ALA A 88 -10.42 18.22 10.33
C ALA A 88 -9.01 18.67 9.89
N THR A 89 -8.34 17.91 9.03
CA THR A 89 -7.06 18.31 8.42
C THR A 89 -7.20 19.62 7.66
N ILE A 90 -8.27 19.77 6.86
CA ILE A 90 -8.55 21.01 6.10
C ILE A 90 -8.82 22.20 7.03
N MET A 91 -9.51 21.97 8.16
CA MET A 91 -9.72 23.00 9.18
C MET A 91 -8.40 23.49 9.80
N PHE A 92 -7.50 22.58 10.16
CA PHE A 92 -6.20 22.93 10.73
C PHE A 92 -5.25 23.55 9.69
N LEU A 93 -5.34 23.13 8.42
CA LEU A 93 -4.65 23.79 7.31
C LEU A 93 -5.14 25.22 7.14
N PHE A 94 -6.46 25.44 7.15
CA PHE A 94 -7.04 26.79 7.12
C PHE A 94 -6.45 27.66 8.24
N TRP A 95 -6.43 27.18 9.48
CA TRP A 95 -5.86 27.95 10.59
C TRP A 95 -4.34 28.12 10.53
N THR A 96 -3.63 27.17 9.93
CA THR A 96 -2.19 27.29 9.64
C THR A 96 -1.94 28.44 8.68
N ILE A 97 -2.69 28.47 7.57
CA ILE A 97 -2.55 29.51 6.53
C ILE A 97 -2.95 30.87 7.10
N THR A 98 -4.05 30.96 7.85
CA THR A 98 -4.47 32.25 8.43
C THR A 98 -3.51 32.75 9.51
N ALA A 99 -2.86 31.86 10.26
CA ALA A 99 -1.82 32.23 11.22
C ALA A 99 -0.60 32.83 10.50
N LEU A 100 -0.11 32.18 9.44
CA LEU A 100 1.02 32.67 8.63
C LEU A 100 0.66 33.97 7.89
N ALA A 101 -0.52 34.03 7.25
CA ALA A 101 -1.02 35.21 6.56
C ALA A 101 -1.13 36.42 7.50
N LYS A 102 -1.64 36.21 8.72
CA LYS A 102 -1.72 37.27 9.73
C LYS A 102 -0.33 37.74 10.16
N LYS A 103 0.60 36.82 10.41
CA LYS A 103 2.00 37.13 10.76
C LYS A 103 2.70 37.92 9.65
N LEU A 104 2.33 37.67 8.39
CA LEU A 104 2.86 38.37 7.23
C LEU A 104 2.31 39.80 7.06
N LEU A 105 1.02 40.00 7.32
CA LEU A 105 0.30 41.24 6.99
C LEU A 105 0.14 42.22 8.15
N VAL A 106 0.16 41.76 9.39
CA VAL A 106 -0.22 42.56 10.56
C VAL A 106 0.93 42.58 11.55
N LYS A 107 1.42 43.78 11.88
CA LYS A 107 2.47 43.93 12.89
C LYS A 107 1.91 43.65 14.29
N THR A 108 2.78 43.23 15.20
CA THR A 108 2.42 43.01 16.61
C THR A 108 1.80 44.29 17.19
N GLN A 109 0.61 44.18 17.80
CA GLN A 109 -0.21 45.27 18.36
C GLN A 109 -0.98 46.15 17.34
N GLU A 110 -0.88 45.90 16.04
CA GLU A 110 -1.67 46.62 15.03
C GLU A 110 -3.13 46.13 14.98
N GLN A 111 -4.08 47.05 14.84
CA GLN A 111 -5.49 46.69 14.67
C GLN A 111 -5.74 46.15 13.26
N LEU A 112 -6.45 45.02 13.18
CA LEU A 112 -6.85 44.40 11.92
C LEU A 112 -7.88 45.27 11.18
N ASN A 113 -7.48 45.81 10.03
CA ASN A 113 -8.39 46.46 9.09
C ASN A 113 -9.19 45.42 8.27
N VAL A 114 -10.26 45.87 7.60
CA VAL A 114 -11.15 45.00 6.82
C VAL A 114 -10.43 44.35 5.63
N THR A 115 -9.51 45.07 4.98
CA THR A 115 -8.73 44.55 3.84
C THR A 115 -7.86 43.35 4.27
N ASN A 116 -7.09 43.49 5.35
CA ASN A 116 -6.26 42.43 5.91
C ASN A 116 -7.12 41.25 6.36
N LEU A 117 -8.30 41.51 6.93
CA LEU A 117 -9.23 40.47 7.31
C LEU A 117 -9.72 39.65 6.09
N ILE A 118 -10.07 40.31 4.99
CA ILE A 118 -10.46 39.65 3.74
C ILE A 118 -9.28 38.82 3.21
N LEU A 119 -8.07 39.39 3.16
CA LEU A 119 -6.88 38.69 2.66
C LEU A 119 -6.54 37.45 3.49
N ILE A 120 -6.57 37.56 4.81
CA ILE A 120 -6.24 36.44 5.70
C ILE A 120 -7.26 35.31 5.53
N LEU A 121 -8.56 35.62 5.58
CA LEU A 121 -9.61 34.60 5.41
C LEU A 121 -9.62 34.03 4.00
N GLY A 122 -9.41 34.87 2.97
CA GLY A 122 -9.33 34.48 1.57
C GLY A 122 -8.15 33.55 1.29
N ALA A 123 -6.95 33.90 1.77
CA ALA A 123 -5.77 33.03 1.69
C ALA A 123 -6.03 31.68 2.36
N GLY A 124 -6.61 31.69 3.57
CA GLY A 124 -6.97 30.48 4.30
C GLY A 124 -7.91 29.57 3.51
N MET A 125 -9.03 30.12 3.00
CA MET A 125 -10.02 29.31 2.26
C MET A 125 -9.46 28.79 0.94
N VAL A 126 -8.75 29.61 0.17
CA VAL A 126 -8.21 29.22 -1.14
C VAL A 126 -7.20 28.08 -0.97
N GLY A 127 -6.23 28.22 -0.07
CA GLY A 127 -5.21 27.19 0.11
C GLY A 127 -5.77 25.90 0.75
N ALA A 128 -6.62 26.02 1.76
CA ALA A 128 -7.18 24.85 2.44
C ALA A 128 -8.11 24.05 1.52
N LEU A 129 -8.97 24.71 0.74
CA LEU A 129 -9.85 24.03 -0.20
C LEU A 129 -9.11 23.50 -1.44
N ALA A 130 -8.01 24.14 -1.86
CA ALA A 130 -7.19 23.58 -2.94
C ALA A 130 -6.58 22.23 -2.52
N TYR A 131 -6.15 22.10 -1.26
CA TYR A 131 -5.72 20.81 -0.73
C TYR A 131 -6.88 19.82 -0.56
N ALA A 132 -8.05 20.30 -0.16
CA ALA A 132 -9.23 19.46 0.04
C ALA A 132 -9.62 18.67 -1.23
N TRP A 133 -9.41 19.27 -2.40
CA TRP A 133 -9.70 18.68 -3.70
C TRP A 133 -8.44 18.35 -4.50
N SER A 134 -7.32 18.08 -3.82
CA SER A 134 -6.12 17.53 -4.46
C SER A 134 -6.23 16.01 -4.55
N ASP A 135 -5.93 15.45 -5.73
CA ASP A 135 -6.06 14.03 -6.10
C ASP A 135 -5.62 13.07 -4.97
N THR A 136 -4.34 13.13 -4.60
CA THR A 136 -3.76 12.22 -3.59
C THR A 136 -4.44 12.32 -2.22
N PHE A 137 -4.80 13.54 -1.77
CA PHE A 137 -5.41 13.73 -0.46
C PHE A 137 -6.87 13.28 -0.44
N TRP A 138 -7.63 13.56 -1.51
CA TRP A 138 -9.03 13.17 -1.62
C TRP A 138 -9.17 11.65 -1.73
N PHE A 139 -8.32 10.97 -2.51
CA PHE A 139 -8.31 9.51 -2.61
C PHE A 139 -8.23 8.85 -1.22
N SER A 140 -7.31 9.32 -0.37
CA SER A 140 -7.14 8.81 1.00
C SER A 140 -8.28 9.22 1.96
N ALA A 141 -9.06 10.26 1.64
CA ALA A 141 -10.13 10.76 2.49
C ALA A 141 -11.41 9.92 2.43
N VAL A 142 -11.57 9.08 1.39
CA VAL A 142 -12.79 8.33 1.10
C VAL A 142 -12.69 6.82 1.41
N GLU A 143 -11.61 6.38 2.06
CA GLU A 143 -11.35 4.97 2.40
C GLU A 143 -10.70 4.79 3.79
N SER A 144 -10.77 3.57 4.34
CA SER A 144 -10.23 3.24 5.68
C SER A 144 -8.73 2.95 5.66
N GLU A 145 -7.94 3.98 5.34
CA GLU A 145 -6.48 3.95 5.36
C GLU A 145 -5.88 4.82 6.46
N VAL A 146 -4.64 4.50 6.87
CA VAL A 146 -3.94 5.22 7.95
C VAL A 146 -3.59 6.68 7.60
N TYR A 147 -3.55 7.01 6.31
CA TYR A 147 -3.05 8.29 5.81
C TYR A 147 -3.95 9.49 6.14
N ALA A 148 -5.27 9.30 6.22
CA ALA A 148 -6.21 10.36 6.61
C ALA A 148 -5.93 10.86 8.04
N GLN A 149 -5.81 9.94 9.00
CA GLN A 149 -5.51 10.28 10.39
C GLN A 149 -4.07 10.75 10.59
N SER A 150 -3.12 10.23 9.80
CA SER A 150 -1.72 10.71 9.78
C SER A 150 -1.63 12.18 9.34
N SER A 151 -2.40 12.55 8.30
CA SER A 151 -2.48 13.93 7.81
C SER A 151 -3.08 14.86 8.86
N LEU A 152 -4.09 14.41 9.60
CA LEU A 152 -4.65 15.17 10.72
C LEU A 152 -3.61 15.42 11.82
N CYS A 153 -2.83 14.42 12.20
CA CYS A 153 -1.77 14.58 13.19
C CYS A 153 -0.75 15.64 12.74
N THR A 154 -0.33 15.57 11.48
CA THR A 154 0.59 16.53 10.85
C THR A 154 0.03 17.95 10.91
N ALA A 155 -1.24 18.14 10.51
CA ALA A 155 -1.89 19.44 10.51
C ALA A 155 -2.07 20.01 11.91
N VAL A 156 -2.48 19.19 12.89
CA VAL A 156 -2.62 19.59 14.31
C VAL A 156 -1.28 20.01 14.88
N VAL A 157 -0.23 19.22 14.65
CA VAL A 157 1.13 19.49 15.18
C VAL A 157 1.70 20.77 14.60
N PHE A 158 1.59 20.96 13.28
CA PHE A 158 2.13 22.16 12.63
C PHE A 158 1.31 23.41 12.99
N TRP A 159 -0.02 23.30 13.08
CA TRP A 159 -0.85 24.38 13.62
C TRP A 159 -0.51 24.71 15.08
N ALA A 160 -0.30 23.70 15.93
CA ALA A 160 -0.01 23.88 17.35
C ALA A 160 1.34 24.59 17.57
N ILE A 161 2.35 24.36 16.72
CA ILE A 161 3.63 25.08 16.88
C ILE A 161 3.51 26.55 16.45
N LEU A 162 2.69 26.87 15.45
CA LEU A 162 2.38 28.26 15.12
C LEU A 162 1.53 28.92 16.22
N LYS A 163 0.66 28.14 16.86
CA LYS A 163 -0.10 28.60 18.03
C LYS A 163 0.82 28.89 19.21
N TRP A 164 1.81 28.04 19.45
CA TRP A 164 2.87 28.30 20.42
C TRP A 164 3.66 29.56 20.07
N ASP A 165 4.11 29.71 18.83
CA ASP A 165 4.88 30.89 18.34
C ASP A 165 4.14 32.20 18.65
N ALA A 166 2.83 32.24 18.40
CA ALA A 166 1.99 33.40 18.66
C ALA A 166 1.80 33.74 20.14
N HIS A 167 2.00 32.78 21.04
CA HIS A 167 1.76 32.92 22.49
C HIS A 167 3.01 32.67 23.34
N ALA A 168 4.20 32.51 22.76
CA ALA A 168 5.40 32.00 23.44
C ALA A 168 5.91 32.86 24.62
N ASP A 169 5.44 34.11 24.72
CA ASP A 169 5.77 35.05 25.81
C ASP A 169 4.74 35.02 26.95
N GLU A 170 3.62 34.31 26.78
CA GLU A 170 2.60 34.15 27.81
C GLU A 170 2.99 33.08 28.83
N PRO A 171 2.59 33.22 30.10
CA PRO A 171 2.75 32.16 31.08
C PRO A 171 2.13 30.84 30.59
N HIS A 172 2.86 29.74 30.80
CA HIS A 172 2.44 28.38 30.42
C HIS A 172 2.28 28.13 28.92
N ALA A 173 2.81 28.99 28.03
CA ALA A 173 2.75 28.78 26.59
C ALA A 173 3.35 27.43 26.14
N ASP A 174 4.42 26.97 26.81
CA ASP A 174 5.12 25.72 26.48
C ASP A 174 4.26 24.45 26.68
N LYS A 175 3.05 24.55 27.25
CA LYS A 175 2.04 23.48 27.22
C LYS A 175 1.73 23.01 25.80
N TRP A 176 1.85 23.91 24.80
CA TRP A 176 1.69 23.56 23.39
C TRP A 176 2.81 22.64 22.89
N ILE A 177 4.05 22.81 23.37
CA ILE A 177 5.17 21.91 23.05
C ILE A 177 4.89 20.51 23.63
N VAL A 178 4.39 20.44 24.86
CA VAL A 178 3.99 19.17 25.48
C VAL A 178 2.82 18.52 24.74
N PHE A 179 1.83 19.31 24.30
CA PHE A 179 0.73 18.83 23.47
C PHE A 179 1.23 18.28 22.12
N ILE A 180 2.17 18.96 21.46
CA ILE A 180 2.81 18.48 20.23
C ILE A 180 3.50 17.14 20.49
N ALA A 181 4.27 17.02 21.56
CA ALA A 181 4.96 15.78 21.93
C ALA A 181 3.97 14.63 22.17
N TYR A 182 2.83 14.91 22.81
CA TYR A 182 1.77 13.93 23.00
C TYR A 182 1.14 13.46 21.68
N VAL A 183 0.79 14.40 20.78
CA VAL A 183 0.23 14.07 19.46
C VAL A 183 1.25 13.32 18.61
N MET A 184 2.55 13.66 18.70
CA MET A 184 3.62 12.88 18.07
C MET A 184 3.66 11.45 18.61
N GLY A 185 3.58 11.26 19.93
CA GLY A 185 3.47 9.93 20.55
C GLY A 185 2.27 9.13 20.03
N LEU A 186 1.09 9.74 20.01
CA LEU A 186 -0.13 9.12 19.48
C LEU A 186 0.00 8.77 17.99
N SER A 187 0.60 9.66 17.20
CA SER A 187 0.76 9.46 15.77
C SER A 187 1.59 8.23 15.42
N ILE A 188 2.53 7.80 16.28
CA ILE A 188 3.28 6.55 16.06
C ILE A 188 2.32 5.35 16.02
N GLY A 189 1.24 5.37 16.81
CA GLY A 189 0.17 4.36 16.80
C GLY A 189 -0.77 4.45 15.60
N ILE A 190 -0.60 5.42 14.71
CA ILE A 190 -1.33 5.59 13.44
C ILE A 190 -0.35 5.38 12.29
N HIS A 191 0.63 6.28 12.14
CA HIS A 191 1.66 6.24 11.11
C HIS A 191 2.86 7.17 11.43
N LEU A 192 4.05 6.83 10.95
CA LEU A 192 5.31 7.55 11.28
C LEU A 192 5.50 8.91 10.58
N LEU A 193 4.71 9.22 9.55
CA LEU A 193 4.95 10.40 8.68
C LEU A 193 4.91 11.73 9.43
N ASN A 194 4.10 11.85 10.49
CA ASN A 194 4.01 13.07 11.29
C ASN A 194 5.36 13.45 11.95
N LEU A 195 6.26 12.50 12.18
CA LEU A 195 7.58 12.78 12.76
C LEU A 195 8.44 13.67 11.85
N LEU A 196 8.18 13.66 10.54
CA LEU A 196 8.88 14.47 9.55
C LEU A 196 8.66 15.98 9.71
N VAL A 197 7.73 16.40 10.59
CA VAL A 197 7.50 17.81 10.96
C VAL A 197 8.53 18.33 11.98
N ILE A 198 9.25 17.46 12.70
CA ILE A 198 10.20 17.82 13.76
C ILE A 198 11.24 18.87 13.29
N PRO A 199 11.88 18.74 12.11
CA PRO A 199 12.84 19.74 11.62
C PRO A 199 12.23 21.14 11.45
N ALA A 200 10.99 21.23 10.96
CA ALA A 200 10.30 22.51 10.82
C ALA A 200 9.97 23.12 12.20
N ILE A 201 9.53 22.31 13.17
CA ILE A 201 9.25 22.75 14.55
C ILE A 201 10.50 23.31 15.22
N GLY A 202 11.64 22.62 15.10
CA GLY A 202 12.87 23.08 15.71
C GLY A 202 13.34 24.43 15.18
N LEU A 203 13.11 24.71 13.89
CA LEU A 203 13.35 26.03 13.30
C LEU A 203 12.38 27.10 13.81
N VAL A 204 11.09 26.77 13.99
CA VAL A 204 10.12 27.70 14.62
C VAL A 204 10.59 28.07 16.04
N ILE A 205 10.99 27.08 16.84
CA ILE A 205 11.47 27.30 18.21
C ILE A 205 12.72 28.18 18.22
N TYR A 206 13.69 27.89 17.34
CA TYR A 206 14.91 28.68 17.23
C TYR A 206 14.63 30.11 16.80
N PHE A 207 13.87 30.34 15.72
CA PHE A 207 13.55 31.69 15.26
C PHE A 207 12.73 32.50 16.27
N ARG A 208 11.95 31.85 17.13
CA ARG A 208 11.17 32.51 18.17
C ARG A 208 11.99 32.84 19.42
N ARG A 209 12.89 31.96 19.85
CA ARG A 209 13.63 32.11 21.13
C ARG A 209 15.03 32.72 20.96
N ALA A 210 15.62 32.68 19.77
CA ALA A 210 16.96 33.23 19.55
C ALA A 210 16.96 34.76 19.64
N LYS A 211 17.85 35.31 20.47
CA LYS A 211 18.06 36.77 20.57
C LYS A 211 18.52 37.36 19.24
N ASN A 212 19.50 36.69 18.61
CA ASN A 212 20.03 37.03 17.29
C ASN A 212 19.97 35.78 16.41
N VAL A 213 19.19 35.86 15.33
CA VAL A 213 19.12 34.78 14.34
C VAL A 213 20.34 34.88 13.41
N THR A 214 21.20 33.89 13.44
CA THR A 214 22.39 33.77 12.57
C THR A 214 22.29 32.54 11.67
N THR A 215 22.98 32.54 10.53
CA THR A 215 23.06 31.38 9.62
C THR A 215 23.60 30.14 10.32
N GLN A 216 24.69 30.29 11.10
CA GLN A 216 25.27 29.18 11.85
C GLN A 216 24.29 28.62 12.89
N GLY A 217 23.56 29.48 13.60
CA GLY A 217 22.54 29.03 14.55
C GLY A 217 21.34 28.37 13.87
N THR A 218 20.94 28.83 12.67
CA THR A 218 19.88 28.17 11.87
C THR A 218 20.31 26.76 11.46
N ILE A 219 21.53 26.61 10.91
CA ILE A 219 22.09 25.30 10.54
C ILE A 219 22.23 24.40 11.76
N GLY A 220 22.70 24.94 12.89
CA GLY A 220 22.81 24.21 14.15
C GLY A 220 21.45 23.73 14.68
N ALA A 221 20.43 24.59 14.67
CA ALA A 221 19.08 24.24 15.08
C ALA A 221 18.46 23.17 14.17
N PHE A 222 18.67 23.30 12.86
CA PHE A 222 18.26 22.28 11.90
C PHE A 222 18.93 20.94 12.20
N ALA A 223 20.26 20.90 12.33
CA ALA A 223 21.00 19.67 12.64
C ALA A 223 20.54 19.02 13.96
N VAL A 224 20.34 19.81 15.02
CA VAL A 224 19.79 19.32 16.30
C VAL A 224 18.41 18.71 16.12
N SER A 225 17.58 19.29 15.24
CA SER A 225 16.23 18.76 14.97
C SER A 225 16.26 17.46 14.17
N ILE A 226 17.22 17.28 13.26
CA ILE A 226 17.47 15.99 12.59
C ILE A 226 17.92 14.93 13.59
N VAL A 227 18.80 15.29 14.53
CA VAL A 227 19.19 14.39 15.62
C VAL A 227 17.98 14.05 16.50
N ALA A 228 17.09 15.00 16.78
CA ALA A 228 15.87 14.75 17.53
C ALA A 228 14.90 13.80 16.79
N LEU A 229 14.73 13.98 15.47
CA LEU A 229 13.98 13.05 14.63
C LEU A 229 14.57 11.64 14.69
N GLY A 230 15.88 11.50 14.51
CA GLY A 230 16.58 10.22 14.62
C GLY A 230 16.48 9.61 16.02
N PHE A 231 16.53 10.43 17.08
CA PHE A 231 16.33 9.98 18.45
C PHE A 231 14.92 9.42 18.67
N VAL A 232 13.88 10.05 18.13
CA VAL A 232 12.51 9.51 18.24
C VAL A 232 12.39 8.20 17.44
N LEU A 233 12.87 8.16 16.20
CA LEU A 233 12.77 6.97 15.34
C LEU A 233 13.54 5.76 15.91
N TRP A 234 14.82 5.93 16.23
CA TRP A 234 15.68 4.82 16.63
C TRP A 234 15.81 4.68 18.15
N GLY A 235 15.88 5.80 18.87
CA GLY A 235 16.05 5.81 20.34
C GLY A 235 14.76 5.59 21.12
N VAL A 236 13.63 6.13 20.66
CA VAL A 236 12.33 5.94 21.33
C VAL A 236 11.61 4.74 20.76
N ILE A 237 11.32 4.68 19.46
CA ILE A 237 10.47 3.61 18.89
C ILE A 237 11.20 2.27 18.89
N GLN A 238 12.34 2.18 18.20
CA GLN A 238 13.04 0.89 18.06
C GLN A 238 13.75 0.45 19.35
N PHE A 239 14.53 1.34 19.99
CA PHE A 239 15.35 0.96 21.12
C PHE A 239 14.54 0.65 22.39
N THR A 240 13.37 1.25 22.64
CA THR A 240 12.58 0.89 23.82
C THR A 240 12.09 -0.56 23.76
N VAL A 241 11.65 -1.03 22.58
CA VAL A 241 11.19 -2.41 22.40
C VAL A 241 12.36 -3.38 22.33
N LYS A 242 13.42 -3.04 21.58
CA LYS A 242 14.67 -3.83 21.56
C LYS A 242 15.27 -3.95 22.96
N GLY A 243 15.32 -2.85 23.70
CA GLY A 243 15.86 -2.80 25.05
C GLY A 243 15.05 -3.65 26.02
N ALA A 244 13.72 -3.62 25.91
CA ALA A 244 12.84 -4.51 26.65
C ALA A 244 13.09 -5.98 26.29
N ALA A 245 13.26 -6.32 25.01
CA ALA A 245 13.51 -7.69 24.55
C ALA A 245 14.82 -8.27 25.09
N PHE A 246 15.93 -7.52 24.98
CA PHE A 246 17.22 -7.98 25.50
C PHE A 246 17.32 -7.94 27.03
N SER A 247 16.61 -7.03 27.69
CA SER A 247 16.45 -7.08 29.15
C SER A 247 15.70 -8.35 29.56
N ASP A 248 14.64 -8.72 28.83
CA ASP A 248 13.90 -9.95 29.09
C ASP A 248 14.76 -11.19 28.85
N LEU A 249 15.59 -11.20 27.80
CA LEU A 249 16.57 -12.24 27.54
C LEU A 249 17.52 -12.45 28.74
N LEU A 250 18.08 -11.37 29.30
CA LEU A 250 18.97 -11.45 30.46
C LEU A 250 18.26 -12.10 31.66
N PHE A 251 17.05 -11.63 31.99
CA PHE A 251 16.31 -12.09 33.15
C PHE A 251 15.85 -13.55 33.01
N VAL A 252 15.37 -13.93 31.84
CA VAL A 252 14.90 -15.29 31.58
C VAL A 252 16.07 -16.26 31.48
N ASN A 253 17.02 -15.99 30.58
CA ASN A 253 18.07 -16.97 30.27
C ASN A 253 19.21 -16.99 31.29
N THR A 254 19.48 -15.88 31.98
CA THR A 254 20.61 -15.78 32.92
C THR A 254 20.16 -15.83 34.38
N LEU A 255 19.05 -15.15 34.72
CA LEU A 255 18.53 -15.11 36.10
C LEU A 255 17.47 -16.19 36.39
N GLY A 256 17.02 -16.94 35.38
CA GLY A 256 16.04 -18.03 35.54
C GLY A 256 14.62 -17.55 35.87
N MET A 257 14.28 -16.31 35.55
CA MET A 257 12.95 -15.74 35.78
C MET A 257 11.97 -16.06 34.66
N GLY A 258 10.67 -15.81 34.88
CA GLY A 258 9.64 -16.00 33.86
C GLY A 258 9.70 -14.94 32.74
N PHE A 259 9.18 -15.29 31.56
CA PHE A 259 9.04 -14.38 30.41
C PHE A 259 8.30 -13.07 30.78
N GLY A 260 8.79 -11.96 30.27
CA GLY A 260 8.29 -10.60 30.53
C GLY A 260 8.86 -9.92 31.77
N SER A 261 9.54 -10.64 32.67
CA SER A 261 10.10 -10.06 33.90
C SER A 261 11.16 -9.00 33.65
N GLY A 262 12.08 -9.22 32.71
CA GLY A 262 13.14 -8.25 32.39
C GLY A 262 12.59 -7.06 31.60
N ALA A 263 11.58 -7.28 30.75
CA ALA A 263 10.88 -6.19 30.08
C ALA A 263 10.18 -5.25 31.09
N ILE A 264 9.51 -5.80 32.12
CA ILE A 264 8.88 -5.01 33.19
C ILE A 264 9.93 -4.18 33.94
N VAL A 265 11.05 -4.79 34.35
CA VAL A 265 12.13 -4.07 35.05
C VAL A 265 12.71 -2.96 34.18
N PHE A 266 12.92 -3.21 32.89
CA PHE A 266 13.39 -2.20 31.95
C PHE A 266 12.45 -0.99 31.90
N PHE A 267 11.14 -1.21 31.75
CA PHE A 267 10.17 -0.10 31.74
C PHE A 267 10.07 0.63 33.07
N ILE A 268 10.19 -0.06 34.21
CA ILE A 268 10.27 0.58 35.53
C ILE A 268 11.49 1.50 35.59
N LEU A 269 12.66 1.06 35.13
CA LEU A 269 13.85 1.90 35.10
C LEU A 269 13.66 3.12 34.20
N VAL A 270 13.08 2.97 33.00
CA VAL A 270 12.77 4.09 32.11
C VAL A 270 11.82 5.10 32.78
N ILE A 271 10.77 4.62 33.45
CA ILE A 271 9.85 5.47 34.22
C ILE A 271 10.58 6.20 35.35
N LEU A 272 11.44 5.51 36.11
CA LEU A 272 12.22 6.11 37.19
C LEU A 272 13.20 7.17 36.67
N VAL A 273 13.86 6.96 35.52
CA VAL A 273 14.71 7.97 34.87
C VAL A 273 13.92 9.24 34.60
N ILE A 274 12.74 9.10 34.00
CA ILE A 274 11.90 10.23 33.62
C ILE A 274 11.34 10.94 34.87
N VAL A 275 10.74 10.19 35.81
CA VAL A 275 10.12 10.75 37.02
C VAL A 275 11.16 11.41 37.92
N ALA A 276 12.28 10.72 38.22
CA ALA A 276 13.34 11.30 39.05
C ALA A 276 14.04 12.47 38.34
N GLY A 277 14.19 12.43 37.01
CA GLY A 277 14.72 13.53 36.22
C GLY A 277 13.81 14.77 36.26
N ILE A 278 12.50 14.60 36.05
CA ILE A 278 11.51 15.69 36.15
C ILE A 278 11.52 16.25 37.58
N TYR A 279 11.49 15.38 38.59
CA TYR A 279 11.55 15.80 39.98
C TYR A 279 12.84 16.56 40.32
N TYR A 280 14.00 16.11 39.83
CA TYR A 280 15.27 16.83 40.00
C TYR A 280 15.23 18.24 39.38
N THR A 281 14.67 18.36 38.16
CA THR A 281 14.64 19.64 37.46
C THR A 281 13.70 20.68 38.11
N THR A 282 12.69 20.23 38.86
CA THR A 282 11.79 21.11 39.64
C THR A 282 12.28 21.31 41.07
N ASN A 283 12.80 20.26 41.69
CA ASN A 283 13.29 20.21 43.07
C ASN A 283 14.71 19.58 43.09
N PRO A 284 15.78 20.40 43.02
CA PRO A 284 17.15 19.92 42.87
C PRO A 284 17.72 19.33 44.16
N VAL A 285 17.24 18.15 44.55
CA VAL A 285 17.70 17.43 45.75
C VAL A 285 18.72 16.34 45.40
N LYS A 286 19.65 16.07 46.34
CA LYS A 286 20.74 15.09 46.16
C LYS A 286 20.27 13.66 45.81
N PRO A 287 19.13 13.14 46.30
CA PRO A 287 18.67 11.82 45.87
C PRO A 287 18.28 11.79 44.39
N ALA A 288 17.55 12.80 43.90
CA ALA A 288 17.02 12.83 42.54
C ALA A 288 18.11 12.94 41.46
N ILE A 289 19.18 13.71 41.75
CA ILE A 289 20.34 13.87 40.85
C ILE A 289 21.18 12.59 40.71
N ILE A 290 21.02 11.63 41.63
CA ILE A 290 21.72 10.34 41.60
C ILE A 290 20.82 9.26 40.98
N VAL A 291 19.55 9.20 41.39
CA VAL A 291 18.62 8.15 40.97
C VAL A 291 18.43 8.13 39.45
N ALA A 292 18.21 9.27 38.79
CA ALA A 292 17.96 9.30 37.35
C ALA A 292 19.17 8.81 36.52
N PRO A 293 20.41 9.32 36.71
CA PRO A 293 21.58 8.80 35.99
C PRO A 293 21.88 7.32 36.27
N VAL A 294 21.72 6.86 37.52
CA VAL A 294 21.94 5.46 37.88
C VAL A 294 20.92 4.56 37.19
N CYS A 295 19.63 4.90 37.25
CA CYS A 295 18.60 4.12 36.56
C CYS A 295 18.81 4.10 35.04
N PHE A 296 19.30 5.20 34.45
CA PHE A 296 19.59 5.28 33.02
C PHE A 296 20.77 4.36 32.63
N ALA A 297 21.87 4.43 33.39
CA ALA A 297 23.02 3.55 33.19
C ALA A 297 22.65 2.08 33.38
N LEU A 298 21.83 1.77 34.39
CA LEU A 298 21.31 0.42 34.61
C LEU A 298 20.42 -0.04 33.46
N ALA A 299 19.47 0.79 32.99
CA ALA A 299 18.57 0.44 31.89
C ALA A 299 19.35 0.08 30.61
N LEU A 300 20.40 0.83 30.29
CA LEU A 300 21.28 0.53 29.16
C LEU A 300 22.19 -0.68 29.43
N GLY A 301 22.69 -0.83 30.65
CA GLY A 301 23.51 -1.97 31.05
C GLY A 301 22.76 -3.30 30.98
N ILE A 302 21.51 -3.36 31.44
CA ILE A 302 20.71 -4.60 31.40
C ILE A 302 20.24 -4.95 29.98
N SER A 303 20.03 -3.95 29.13
CA SER A 303 19.49 -4.14 27.78
C SER A 303 20.57 -4.36 26.71
N ALA A 304 21.78 -3.86 26.92
CA ALA A 304 22.87 -3.95 25.94
C ALA A 304 24.22 -4.34 26.56
N GLY A 305 24.22 -4.88 27.78
CA GLY A 305 25.41 -5.38 28.46
C GLY A 305 26.44 -4.28 28.76
N ILE A 306 27.72 -4.66 28.80
CA ILE A 306 28.83 -3.75 29.10
C ILE A 306 28.94 -2.60 28.09
N VAL A 307 28.63 -2.86 26.82
CA VAL A 307 28.62 -1.84 25.76
C VAL A 307 27.53 -0.82 26.06
N GLY A 308 26.32 -1.28 26.39
CA GLY A 308 25.22 -0.41 26.82
C GLY A 308 25.58 0.46 28.01
N LEU A 309 26.24 -0.11 29.03
CA LEU A 309 26.70 0.64 30.19
C LEU A 309 27.73 1.71 29.83
N ILE A 310 28.74 1.38 29.03
CA ILE A 310 29.77 2.32 28.56
C ILE A 310 29.13 3.45 27.75
N VAL A 311 28.24 3.11 26.81
CA VAL A 311 27.50 4.10 26.00
C VAL A 311 26.64 4.99 26.91
N GLY A 312 25.95 4.43 27.89
CA GLY A 312 25.14 5.17 28.84
C GLY A 312 25.94 6.17 29.67
N ILE A 313 27.08 5.72 30.21
CA ILE A 313 28.02 6.60 30.94
C ILE A 313 28.57 7.68 29.99
N GLY A 314 28.91 7.31 28.75
CA GLY A 314 29.36 8.24 27.72
C GLY A 314 28.31 9.32 27.40
N ILE A 315 27.04 8.95 27.26
CA ILE A 315 25.92 9.89 27.05
C ILE A 315 25.78 10.81 28.27
N LEU A 316 25.82 10.26 29.49
CA LEU A 316 25.75 11.06 30.72
C LEU A 316 26.93 12.04 30.82
N ALA A 317 28.14 11.61 30.47
CA ALA A 317 29.32 12.46 30.44
C ALA A 317 29.21 13.55 29.35
N LEU A 318 28.70 13.21 28.16
CA LEU A 318 28.43 14.18 27.09
C LEU A 318 27.43 15.25 27.57
N LEU A 319 26.33 14.82 28.20
CA LEU A 319 25.31 15.71 28.73
C LEU A 319 25.86 16.61 29.86
N GLU A 320 26.71 16.09 30.72
CA GLU A 320 27.28 16.84 31.84
C GLU A 320 28.41 17.79 31.41
N TYR A 321 29.42 17.28 30.69
CA TYR A 321 30.65 18.03 30.43
C TYR A 321 30.58 18.88 29.15
N ILE A 322 29.84 18.45 28.13
CA ILE A 322 29.73 19.18 26.86
C ILE A 322 28.46 20.03 26.85
N VAL A 323 27.30 19.43 27.13
CA VAL A 323 26.01 20.14 27.08
C VAL A 323 25.78 21.00 28.32
N LYS A 324 26.44 20.68 29.44
CA LYS A 324 26.24 21.27 30.76
C LYS A 324 24.78 21.22 31.19
N ILE A 325 24.18 20.05 31.08
CA ILE A 325 22.73 19.86 31.20
C ILE A 325 22.17 20.31 32.57
N ARG A 326 22.97 20.21 33.64
CA ARG A 326 22.60 20.69 34.98
C ARG A 326 22.44 22.20 35.08
N GLU A 327 23.12 22.97 34.24
CA GLU A 327 22.93 24.42 34.14
C GLU A 327 21.65 24.75 33.35
N LYS A 328 21.15 23.79 32.55
CA LYS A 328 20.00 23.94 31.63
C LYS A 328 18.75 23.20 32.12
N ARG A 329 18.46 23.25 33.43
CA ARG A 329 17.37 22.49 34.09
C ARG A 329 16.00 22.68 33.43
N PHE A 330 15.68 23.88 32.98
CA PHE A 330 14.41 24.15 32.29
C PHE A 330 14.30 23.37 30.97
N ALA A 331 15.33 23.42 30.13
CA ALA A 331 15.36 22.68 28.87
C ALA A 331 15.33 21.17 29.12
N LEU A 332 16.06 20.68 30.13
CA LEU A 332 16.02 19.27 30.53
C LEU A 332 14.61 18.87 30.98
N ASN A 333 13.93 19.68 31.79
CA ASN A 333 12.55 19.42 32.21
C ASN A 333 11.63 19.30 31.00
N THR A 334 11.68 20.26 30.07
CA THR A 334 10.85 20.24 28.86
C THR A 334 11.10 18.97 28.04
N VAL A 335 12.36 18.58 27.84
CA VAL A 335 12.70 17.34 27.11
C VAL A 335 12.14 16.11 27.81
N LEU A 336 12.29 15.99 29.13
CA LEU A 336 11.81 14.83 29.88
C LEU A 336 10.28 14.76 29.91
N VAL A 337 9.59 15.89 30.05
CA VAL A 337 8.12 15.95 29.98
C VAL A 337 7.64 15.59 28.57
N CYS A 338 8.27 16.13 27.52
CA CYS A 338 7.94 15.76 26.14
C CYS A 338 8.16 14.27 25.90
N LEU A 339 9.28 13.71 26.36
CA LEU A 339 9.56 12.28 26.26
C LEU A 339 8.49 11.44 26.99
N ALA A 340 8.06 11.85 28.19
CA ALA A 340 7.00 11.19 28.94
C ALA A 340 5.68 11.14 28.13
N PHE A 341 5.30 12.25 27.51
CA PHE A 341 4.07 12.32 26.71
C PHE A 341 4.19 11.59 25.36
N ILE A 342 5.37 11.57 24.73
CA ILE A 342 5.63 10.73 23.55
C ILE A 342 5.45 9.26 23.91
N LEU A 343 6.08 8.79 24.99
CA LEU A 343 5.96 7.41 25.46
C LEU A 343 4.53 7.07 25.88
N PHE A 344 3.81 8.02 26.49
CA PHE A 344 2.41 7.84 26.83
C PHE A 344 1.54 7.63 25.58
N GLY A 345 1.71 8.43 24.52
CA GLY A 345 1.02 8.20 23.25
C GLY A 345 1.44 6.88 22.56
N TYR A 346 2.74 6.57 22.60
CA TYR A 346 3.31 5.34 22.06
C TYR A 346 2.82 4.07 22.78
N SER A 347 2.32 4.20 24.03
CA SER A 347 1.78 3.08 24.80
C SER A 347 0.57 2.39 24.16
N SER A 348 -0.07 3.00 23.14
CA SER A 348 -1.11 2.35 22.33
C SER A 348 -0.67 1.01 21.72
N PHE A 349 0.64 0.81 21.48
CA PHE A 349 1.20 -0.47 21.02
C PHE A 349 1.07 -1.63 22.00
N VAL A 350 0.81 -1.36 23.29
CA VAL A 350 0.50 -2.41 24.26
C VAL A 350 -0.74 -3.21 23.81
N MET A 351 -1.68 -2.58 23.10
CA MET A 351 -2.85 -3.25 22.53
C MET A 351 -2.45 -4.42 21.62
N ILE A 352 -1.43 -4.24 20.78
CA ILE A 352 -0.95 -5.27 19.84
C ILE A 352 -0.52 -6.53 20.60
N VAL A 353 0.31 -6.39 21.65
CA VAL A 353 0.78 -7.53 22.45
C VAL A 353 -0.37 -8.21 23.20
N VAL A 354 -1.29 -7.43 23.76
CA VAL A 354 -2.46 -7.95 24.49
C VAL A 354 -3.36 -8.76 23.54
N ARG A 355 -3.62 -8.24 22.33
CA ARG A 355 -4.46 -8.91 21.34
C ARG A 355 -3.76 -10.11 20.72
N ALA A 356 -2.46 -10.03 20.41
CA ALA A 356 -1.69 -11.18 19.94
C ALA A 356 -1.77 -12.36 20.93
N LYS A 357 -1.62 -12.11 22.23
CA LYS A 357 -1.80 -13.13 23.28
C LYS A 357 -3.21 -13.71 23.37
N ALA A 358 -4.23 -12.94 22.99
CA ALA A 358 -5.61 -13.42 22.90
C ALA A 358 -5.86 -14.28 21.65
N ASN A 359 -4.88 -14.36 20.74
CA ASN A 359 -4.87 -15.18 19.53
C ASN A 359 -6.14 -15.03 18.65
N PRO A 360 -6.44 -13.81 18.17
CA PRO A 360 -7.55 -13.57 17.25
C PRO A 360 -7.32 -14.27 15.91
N ASN A 361 -8.36 -14.34 15.07
CA ASN A 361 -8.26 -14.94 13.74
C ASN A 361 -7.19 -14.25 12.87
N LEU A 362 -7.20 -12.92 12.86
CA LEU A 362 -6.18 -12.10 12.20
C LEU A 362 -5.12 -11.70 13.25
N ASN A 363 -4.04 -12.47 13.32
CA ASN A 363 -2.94 -12.25 14.25
C ASN A 363 -1.60 -12.13 13.49
N ASN A 364 -1.48 -11.12 12.63
CA ASN A 364 -0.33 -11.01 11.73
C ASN A 364 0.98 -10.96 12.51
N SER A 365 1.90 -11.88 12.18
CA SER A 365 3.22 -12.05 12.82
C SER A 365 3.24 -12.38 14.30
N ASP A 366 2.08 -12.60 14.92
CA ASP A 366 1.96 -13.06 16.31
C ASP A 366 2.89 -12.33 17.32
N PRO A 367 2.83 -10.98 17.43
CA PRO A 367 3.73 -10.18 18.26
C PRO A 367 3.42 -10.27 19.78
N GLU A 368 3.33 -11.49 20.31
CA GLU A 368 2.92 -11.78 21.71
C GLU A 368 4.00 -11.53 22.78
N ASN A 369 5.25 -11.29 22.36
CA ASN A 369 6.40 -11.07 23.27
C ASN A 369 7.35 -9.98 22.72
N ALA A 370 8.31 -9.54 23.53
CA ALA A 370 9.16 -8.38 23.21
C ALA A 370 10.04 -8.56 21.96
N PHE A 371 10.57 -9.76 21.69
CA PHE A 371 11.33 -10.02 20.45
C PHE A 371 10.42 -10.05 19.22
N ALA A 372 9.25 -10.70 19.33
CA ALA A 372 8.27 -10.74 18.26
C ALA A 372 7.75 -9.32 17.94
N LEU A 373 7.45 -8.50 18.97
CA LEU A 373 7.06 -7.10 18.79
C LEU A 373 8.20 -6.26 18.19
N ASN A 374 9.45 -6.49 18.60
CA ASN A 374 10.60 -5.79 17.99
C ASN A 374 10.70 -6.12 16.49
N SER A 375 10.58 -7.40 16.13
CA SER A 375 10.63 -7.82 14.73
C SER A 375 9.45 -7.27 13.92
N TYR A 376 8.27 -7.25 14.53
CA TYR A 376 7.06 -6.66 14.00
C TYR A 376 7.21 -5.17 13.69
N LEU A 377 7.72 -4.37 14.63
CA LEU A 377 7.91 -2.92 14.44
C LEU A 377 9.02 -2.58 13.44
N ASN A 378 10.06 -3.41 13.36
CA ASN A 378 11.15 -3.22 12.42
C ASN A 378 10.83 -3.73 11.02
N ARG A 379 9.69 -4.41 10.83
CA ARG A 379 9.26 -4.97 9.55
C ARG A 379 10.29 -5.95 8.97
N ASP A 380 10.93 -6.75 9.84
CA ASP A 380 12.03 -7.65 9.44
C ASP A 380 11.64 -8.65 8.33
N GLN A 381 10.34 -8.98 8.23
CA GLN A 381 9.78 -9.85 7.19
C GLN A 381 10.06 -9.37 5.76
N TYR A 382 10.22 -8.06 5.53
CA TYR A 382 10.40 -7.49 4.19
C TYR A 382 11.87 -7.35 3.77
N GLY A 383 12.83 -7.67 4.65
CA GLY A 383 14.26 -7.50 4.40
C GLY A 383 14.74 -6.06 4.52
N ASP A 384 16.04 -5.84 4.22
CA ASP A 384 16.68 -4.54 4.33
C ASP A 384 16.79 -3.84 2.96
N THR A 385 16.63 -2.52 2.97
CA THR A 385 16.90 -1.65 1.81
C THR A 385 18.19 -0.86 2.06
N PRO A 386 19.22 -0.93 1.18
CA PRO A 386 20.44 -0.19 1.38
C PRO A 386 20.21 1.31 1.13
N LEU A 387 20.64 2.19 2.03
CA LEU A 387 20.42 3.64 1.91
C LEU A 387 21.69 4.43 1.57
N LEU A 388 22.76 4.25 2.36
CA LEU A 388 24.00 5.00 2.23
C LEU A 388 25.11 4.21 1.52
N TYR A 389 25.13 2.89 1.68
CA TYR A 389 26.14 2.01 1.09
C TYR A 389 25.51 0.63 0.85
N GLY A 390 25.83 0.02 -0.29
CA GLY A 390 25.31 -1.29 -0.67
C GLY A 390 25.60 -1.65 -2.11
N GLN A 391 25.04 -2.77 -2.55
CA GLN A 391 25.31 -3.41 -3.83
C GLN A 391 24.64 -2.74 -5.02
N PHE A 392 25.09 -3.09 -6.22
CA PHE A 392 24.35 -2.87 -7.47
C PHE A 392 23.46 -4.09 -7.79
N PHE A 393 22.47 -3.91 -8.66
CA PHE A 393 21.57 -4.99 -9.10
C PHE A 393 22.26 -6.15 -9.81
N ASP A 394 23.47 -5.95 -10.34
CA ASP A 394 24.27 -6.95 -11.05
C ASP A 394 25.54 -7.35 -10.26
N SER A 395 25.56 -7.09 -8.94
CA SER A 395 26.67 -7.52 -8.09
C SER A 395 26.53 -9.00 -7.74
N GLU A 396 27.64 -9.71 -7.72
CA GLU A 396 27.68 -11.13 -7.37
C GLU A 396 27.96 -11.30 -5.88
N ALA A 397 27.22 -12.21 -5.24
CA ALA A 397 27.46 -12.58 -3.85
C ALA A 397 28.76 -13.42 -3.77
N VAL A 398 29.78 -12.88 -3.11
CA VAL A 398 31.11 -13.52 -2.97
C VAL A 398 31.19 -14.36 -1.70
N SER A 399 30.55 -13.90 -0.63
CA SER A 399 30.49 -14.62 0.64
C SER A 399 29.31 -14.17 1.48
N GLN A 400 29.03 -14.88 2.57
CA GLN A 400 28.08 -14.46 3.60
C GLN A 400 28.78 -14.44 4.95
N THR A 401 28.46 -13.44 5.76
CA THR A 401 28.97 -13.32 7.13
C THR A 401 27.82 -13.43 8.12
N GLU A 402 28.07 -14.05 9.27
CA GLU A 402 27.08 -14.16 10.34
C GLU A 402 26.97 -12.84 11.11
N GLY A 403 25.76 -12.29 11.16
CA GLY A 403 25.37 -11.13 11.93
C GLY A 403 24.79 -11.48 13.29
N ALA A 404 23.84 -10.66 13.76
CA ALA A 404 23.23 -10.82 15.07
C ALA A 404 22.41 -12.11 15.20
N ASN A 405 22.39 -12.69 16.41
CA ASN A 405 21.48 -13.79 16.74
C ASN A 405 20.02 -13.36 16.57
N ILE A 406 19.24 -14.22 15.93
CA ILE A 406 17.79 -14.14 15.88
C ILE A 406 17.27 -14.99 17.03
N TYR A 407 16.47 -14.39 17.91
CA TYR A 407 15.91 -15.07 19.08
C TYR A 407 14.46 -15.45 18.84
N ARG A 408 14.08 -16.63 19.33
CA ARG A 408 12.68 -17.07 19.43
C ARG A 408 12.36 -17.48 20.85
N ARG A 409 11.08 -17.46 21.20
CA ARG A 409 10.58 -17.98 22.47
C ARG A 409 10.56 -19.51 22.41
N GLY A 410 11.32 -20.18 23.29
CA GLY A 410 11.18 -21.62 23.57
C GLY A 410 10.18 -21.88 24.71
N GLU A 411 10.14 -23.12 25.22
CA GLU A 411 9.19 -23.48 26.28
C GLU A 411 9.44 -22.74 27.59
N THR A 412 10.69 -22.68 28.03
CA THR A 412 11.08 -22.09 29.32
C THR A 412 12.08 -20.94 29.21
N LYS A 413 12.73 -20.78 28.05
CA LYS A 413 13.75 -19.74 27.79
C LYS A 413 13.74 -19.29 26.34
N TYR A 414 14.43 -18.20 26.04
CA TYR A 414 14.69 -17.81 24.65
C TYR A 414 15.77 -18.70 24.02
N GLU A 415 15.58 -19.05 22.76
CA GLU A 415 16.49 -19.88 21.96
C GLU A 415 17.04 -19.08 20.78
N VAL A 416 18.28 -19.37 20.38
CA VAL A 416 18.81 -18.86 19.12
C VAL A 416 18.16 -19.63 17.97
N ALA A 417 17.33 -18.94 17.19
CA ALA A 417 16.66 -19.49 16.02
C ALA A 417 17.56 -19.49 14.77
N GLY A 418 18.61 -18.67 14.78
CA GLY A 418 19.57 -18.53 13.69
C GLY A 418 20.38 -17.25 13.86
N LYS A 419 21.12 -16.88 12.81
CA LYS A 419 21.83 -15.60 12.74
C LYS A 419 21.42 -14.87 11.47
N LYS A 420 21.32 -13.55 11.55
CA LYS A 420 21.10 -12.71 10.37
C LYS A 420 22.30 -12.88 9.43
N LEU A 421 22.09 -13.33 8.20
CA LEU A 421 23.16 -13.46 7.22
C LEU A 421 23.36 -12.12 6.51
N ASN A 422 24.60 -11.61 6.51
CA ASN A 422 24.97 -10.43 5.75
C ASN A 422 25.73 -10.87 4.49
N THR A 423 25.12 -10.67 3.33
CA THR A 423 25.75 -10.96 2.04
C THR A 423 26.83 -9.94 1.73
N VAL A 424 28.01 -10.43 1.35
CA VAL A 424 29.14 -9.63 0.88
C VAL A 424 29.19 -9.74 -0.63
N TYR A 425 29.05 -8.59 -1.29
CA TYR A 425 29.07 -8.47 -2.74
C TYR A 425 30.45 -8.05 -3.26
N ASP A 426 30.77 -8.48 -4.48
CA ASP A 426 32.00 -8.14 -5.20
C ASP A 426 32.12 -6.63 -5.46
N ARG A 427 30.99 -5.98 -5.71
CA ARG A 427 30.86 -4.56 -6.02
C ARG A 427 29.79 -3.90 -5.16
N ASN A 428 30.13 -2.73 -4.66
CA ASN A 428 29.23 -1.88 -3.87
C ASN A 428 29.45 -0.42 -4.27
N THR A 429 28.47 0.43 -3.97
CA THR A 429 28.53 1.87 -4.15
C THR A 429 28.06 2.60 -2.90
N VAL A 430 28.51 3.85 -2.78
CA VAL A 430 27.83 4.82 -1.92
C VAL A 430 26.53 5.23 -2.62
N PHE A 431 25.46 5.43 -1.87
CA PHE A 431 24.14 5.85 -2.35
C PHE A 431 23.54 4.89 -3.42
N PRO A 432 23.36 3.60 -3.10
CA PRO A 432 22.77 2.64 -4.03
C PRO A 432 21.27 2.92 -4.24
N ARG A 433 20.86 3.10 -5.50
CA ARG A 433 19.48 3.31 -5.97
C ARG A 433 19.02 2.23 -6.94
N MET A 434 19.97 1.48 -7.51
CA MET A 434 19.77 0.37 -8.44
C MET A 434 20.37 -0.91 -7.84
N PHE A 435 19.73 -1.45 -6.81
CA PHE A 435 20.29 -2.52 -5.96
C PHE A 435 19.52 -3.85 -6.02
N SER A 436 18.30 -3.86 -6.56
CA SER A 436 17.41 -5.03 -6.55
C SER A 436 17.63 -5.93 -7.76
N ASP A 437 17.85 -7.21 -7.53
CA ASP A 437 18.05 -8.26 -8.54
C ASP A 437 16.78 -9.11 -8.79
N LYS A 438 15.64 -8.68 -8.23
CA LYS A 438 14.34 -9.34 -8.43
C LYS A 438 13.99 -9.47 -9.93
N PRO A 439 13.23 -10.50 -10.33
CA PRO A 439 12.83 -10.68 -11.73
C PRO A 439 12.24 -9.41 -12.35
N GLY A 440 12.76 -8.98 -13.49
CA GLY A 440 12.35 -7.76 -14.20
C GLY A 440 13.03 -6.47 -13.73
N HIS A 441 13.54 -6.38 -12.49
CA HIS A 441 14.16 -5.16 -11.97
C HIS A 441 15.46 -4.78 -12.70
N PRO A 442 16.40 -5.72 -12.99
CA PRO A 442 17.59 -5.41 -13.78
C PRO A 442 17.27 -4.78 -15.14
N GLN A 443 16.28 -5.32 -15.85
CA GLN A 443 15.85 -4.79 -17.14
C GLN A 443 15.24 -3.40 -16.99
N PHE A 444 14.35 -3.22 -16.02
CA PHE A 444 13.74 -1.92 -15.73
C PHE A 444 14.80 -0.84 -15.46
N TYR A 445 15.81 -1.17 -14.64
CA TYR A 445 16.90 -0.26 -14.36
C TYR A 445 17.67 0.12 -15.63
N ARG A 446 17.95 -0.86 -16.49
CA ARG A 446 18.64 -0.62 -17.77
C ARG A 446 17.82 0.27 -18.70
N GLU A 447 16.52 0.03 -18.82
CA GLU A 447 15.59 0.84 -19.62
C GLU A 447 15.59 2.31 -19.16
N TRP A 448 15.35 2.57 -17.87
CA TRP A 448 15.28 3.93 -17.32
C TRP A 448 16.61 4.69 -17.33
N THR A 449 17.73 3.99 -17.31
CA THR A 449 19.07 4.61 -17.34
C THR A 449 19.69 4.67 -18.72
N GLY A 450 19.20 3.87 -19.67
CA GLY A 450 19.80 3.69 -21.00
C GLY A 450 21.05 2.80 -21.01
N LEU A 451 21.25 1.97 -19.99
CA LEU A 451 22.39 1.04 -19.92
C LEU A 451 22.22 -0.10 -20.93
N GLY A 452 23.30 -0.46 -21.64
CA GLY A 452 23.31 -1.65 -22.50
C GLY A 452 23.16 -2.95 -21.70
N GLU A 453 22.79 -4.06 -22.35
CA GLU A 453 22.61 -5.37 -21.69
C GLU A 453 23.87 -5.85 -20.97
N THR A 454 25.05 -5.58 -21.54
CA THR A 454 26.36 -5.97 -21.00
C THR A 454 27.04 -4.88 -20.17
N GLU A 455 26.43 -3.69 -20.07
CA GLU A 455 27.03 -2.56 -19.36
C GLU A 455 26.81 -2.70 -17.85
N HIS A 456 27.85 -2.42 -17.06
CA HIS A 456 27.76 -2.45 -15.61
C HIS A 456 27.32 -1.08 -15.06
N PRO A 457 26.46 -1.04 -14.04
CA PRO A 457 26.05 0.20 -13.41
C PRO A 457 27.19 0.84 -12.63
N THR A 458 27.17 2.17 -12.56
CA THR A 458 28.14 2.98 -11.83
C THR A 458 27.44 3.86 -10.79
N PHE A 459 28.20 4.58 -9.96
CA PHE A 459 27.63 5.64 -9.13
C PHE A 459 26.85 6.66 -9.97
N GLY A 460 27.35 7.01 -11.16
CA GLY A 460 26.66 7.91 -12.11
C GLY A 460 25.32 7.34 -12.57
N SER A 461 25.24 6.03 -12.84
CA SER A 461 23.98 5.35 -13.18
C SER A 461 22.95 5.45 -12.05
N ASN A 462 23.38 5.32 -10.79
CA ASN A 462 22.50 5.48 -9.62
C ASN A 462 21.98 6.92 -9.47
N ILE A 463 22.82 7.93 -9.71
CA ILE A 463 22.38 9.33 -9.71
C ILE A 463 21.40 9.61 -10.87
N ASN A 464 21.65 9.03 -12.05
CA ASN A 464 20.73 9.12 -13.19
C ASN A 464 19.37 8.49 -12.86
N PHE A 465 19.36 7.28 -12.30
CA PHE A 465 18.14 6.60 -11.87
C PHE A 465 17.40 7.37 -10.76
N PHE A 466 18.14 7.90 -9.78
CA PHE A 466 17.58 8.76 -8.74
C PHE A 466 16.86 9.98 -9.33
N ALA A 467 17.50 10.66 -10.28
CA ALA A 467 16.93 11.86 -10.89
C ALA A 467 15.72 11.55 -11.80
N LYS A 468 15.85 10.55 -12.69
CA LYS A 468 14.81 10.22 -13.68
C LYS A 468 13.63 9.46 -13.07
N TRP A 469 13.90 8.37 -12.36
CA TRP A 469 12.85 7.52 -11.80
C TRP A 469 12.39 8.06 -10.45
N GLN A 470 13.28 8.13 -9.46
CA GLN A 470 12.86 8.37 -8.08
C GLN A 470 12.40 9.82 -7.80
N ILE A 471 13.02 10.84 -8.42
CA ILE A 471 12.58 12.24 -8.27
C ILE A 471 11.55 12.63 -9.32
N ASN A 472 11.83 12.42 -10.61
CA ASN A 472 10.93 12.91 -11.66
C ASN A 472 9.66 12.05 -11.71
N GLN A 473 9.81 10.75 -12.01
CA GLN A 473 8.66 9.87 -12.17
C GLN A 473 7.91 9.56 -10.85
N MET A 474 8.62 9.33 -9.75
CA MET A 474 8.00 8.89 -8.49
C MET A 474 7.62 10.02 -7.52
N TYR A 475 7.97 11.27 -7.81
CA TYR A 475 7.59 12.40 -6.95
C TYR A 475 7.05 13.59 -7.74
N THR A 476 7.82 14.08 -8.72
CA THR A 476 7.46 15.26 -9.50
C THR A 476 6.18 15.03 -10.30
N ARG A 477 6.01 13.83 -10.87
CA ARG A 477 4.76 13.41 -11.53
C ARG A 477 3.54 13.52 -10.62
N TYR A 478 3.57 12.93 -9.43
CA TYR A 478 2.45 13.02 -8.47
C TYR A 478 2.21 14.46 -8.01
N PHE A 479 3.29 15.22 -7.77
CA PHE A 479 3.16 16.63 -7.45
C PHE A 479 2.43 17.40 -8.58
N LEU A 480 2.70 17.06 -9.84
CA LEU A 480 2.04 17.65 -10.99
C LEU A 480 0.62 17.09 -11.24
N TRP A 481 0.32 15.84 -10.90
CA TRP A 481 -1.07 15.36 -10.87
C TRP A 481 -1.95 16.26 -10.02
N ASN A 482 -1.47 16.60 -8.82
CA ASN A 482 -2.23 17.40 -7.86
C ASN A 482 -2.39 18.89 -8.25
N PHE A 483 -1.49 19.47 -9.06
CA PHE A 483 -1.45 20.93 -9.28
C PHE A 483 -1.35 21.40 -10.75
N ALA A 484 -1.15 20.47 -11.69
CA ALA A 484 -1.16 20.72 -13.13
C ALA A 484 -2.26 19.91 -13.85
N GLY A 485 -2.48 18.66 -13.41
CA GLY A 485 -3.49 17.74 -13.93
C GLY A 485 -2.89 16.37 -14.26
N ARG A 486 -3.76 15.38 -14.48
CA ARG A 486 -3.44 13.96 -14.62
C ARG A 486 -4.00 13.41 -15.93
N ALA A 487 -3.23 12.58 -16.63
CA ALA A 487 -3.68 11.98 -17.88
C ALA A 487 -4.57 10.76 -17.63
N ASN A 488 -4.18 9.89 -16.70
CA ASN A 488 -4.90 8.68 -16.33
C ASN A 488 -4.39 8.17 -14.97
N ASP A 489 -5.02 7.10 -14.49
CA ASP A 489 -4.74 6.41 -13.24
C ASP A 489 -3.83 5.18 -13.36
N LEU A 490 -3.03 5.10 -14.42
CA LEU A 490 -2.02 4.05 -14.57
C LEU A 490 -0.78 4.32 -13.70
N ASP A 491 0.04 3.29 -13.52
CA ASP A 491 1.13 3.27 -12.54
C ASP A 491 2.44 3.96 -13.01
N GLY A 492 2.53 4.32 -14.30
CA GLY A 492 3.66 5.02 -14.87
C GLY A 492 4.98 4.25 -14.77
N GLN A 493 4.93 2.92 -14.75
CA GLN A 493 6.13 2.09 -14.65
C GLN A 493 6.79 1.86 -16.02
N SER A 494 6.09 2.11 -17.12
CA SER A 494 6.60 1.88 -18.46
C SER A 494 7.29 3.12 -19.03
N LEU A 495 8.57 2.99 -19.44
CA LEU A 495 9.31 4.08 -20.06
C LEU A 495 8.87 4.27 -21.52
N GLY A 496 8.39 5.48 -21.87
CA GLY A 496 8.20 5.87 -23.28
C GLY A 496 6.96 5.29 -23.96
N THR A 497 6.09 4.58 -23.24
CA THR A 497 4.85 4.00 -23.77
C THR A 497 3.68 4.96 -23.57
N GLY A 498 3.43 5.81 -24.56
CA GLY A 498 2.23 6.64 -24.63
C GLY A 498 2.01 7.58 -23.43
N ALA A 499 0.88 7.44 -22.73
CA ALA A 499 0.46 8.34 -21.66
C ALA A 499 0.48 7.67 -20.26
N ASP A 500 1.20 6.56 -20.09
CA ASP A 500 1.21 5.75 -18.86
C ASP A 500 1.53 6.57 -17.60
N GLY A 501 0.51 6.77 -16.76
CA GLY A 501 0.60 7.48 -15.50
C GLY A 501 1.08 8.93 -15.63
N GLU A 502 1.02 9.54 -16.81
CA GLU A 502 1.60 10.86 -17.02
C GLU A 502 0.75 11.98 -16.41
N TRP A 503 1.39 13.13 -16.18
CA TRP A 503 0.69 14.37 -15.85
C TRP A 503 0.39 15.18 -17.13
N ILE A 504 -0.66 16.00 -17.11
CA ILE A 504 -1.00 16.90 -18.22
C ILE A 504 -1.58 18.21 -17.70
N SER A 505 -1.27 19.33 -18.36
CA SER A 505 -1.83 20.62 -17.98
C SER A 505 -3.18 20.93 -18.63
N GLY A 506 -3.44 20.41 -19.83
CA GLY A 506 -4.59 20.81 -20.65
C GLY A 506 -4.35 22.01 -21.56
N LEU A 507 -3.17 22.64 -21.54
CA LEU A 507 -2.81 23.73 -22.49
C LEU A 507 -2.29 23.21 -23.84
N ASN A 508 -1.85 21.95 -23.91
CA ASN A 508 -1.32 21.35 -25.13
C ASN A 508 -2.43 20.64 -25.93
N PHE A 509 -3.33 21.41 -26.53
CA PHE A 509 -4.50 20.91 -27.25
C PHE A 509 -4.18 20.01 -28.47
N ASN A 510 -2.94 20.05 -28.97
CA ASN A 510 -2.48 19.28 -30.14
C ASN A 510 -1.72 18.00 -29.77
N ARG A 511 -1.67 17.64 -28.48
CA ARG A 511 -1.08 16.37 -28.03
C ARG A 511 -2.04 15.22 -28.40
N PRO A 512 -1.65 14.28 -29.28
CA PRO A 512 -2.47 13.11 -29.55
C PRO A 512 -2.52 12.26 -28.28
N LEU A 513 -3.72 11.81 -27.90
CA LEU A 513 -3.96 10.93 -26.77
C LEU A 513 -4.99 9.87 -27.19
N PRO A 514 -4.86 8.62 -26.73
CA PRO A 514 -5.82 7.58 -27.07
C PRO A 514 -7.15 7.78 -26.32
N TYR A 515 -8.20 7.13 -26.81
CA TYR A 515 -9.56 7.15 -26.25
C TYR A 515 -9.58 6.66 -24.81
N SER A 516 -8.76 5.64 -24.48
CA SER A 516 -8.60 5.14 -23.11
C SER A 516 -8.19 6.22 -22.11
N VAL A 517 -7.48 7.26 -22.57
CA VAL A 517 -7.07 8.40 -21.75
C VAL A 517 -8.16 9.46 -21.76
N THR A 518 -8.54 9.95 -22.95
CA THR A 518 -9.46 11.10 -23.08
C THR A 518 -10.90 10.85 -22.62
N GLN A 519 -11.25 9.59 -22.37
CA GLN A 519 -12.56 9.17 -21.86
C GLN A 519 -12.46 8.53 -20.47
N SER A 520 -11.25 8.45 -19.91
CA SER A 520 -11.09 8.15 -18.49
C SER A 520 -11.63 9.31 -17.67
N LYS A 521 -12.19 8.98 -16.49
CA LYS A 521 -12.60 9.98 -15.52
C LYS A 521 -11.39 10.68 -14.90
N SER A 522 -10.26 9.99 -14.80
CA SER A 522 -9.00 10.56 -14.27
C SER A 522 -8.23 11.44 -15.27
N TYR A 523 -8.91 11.97 -16.30
CA TYR A 523 -8.34 12.86 -17.31
C TYR A 523 -8.54 14.33 -16.92
N ASN A 524 -7.76 14.77 -15.93
CA ASN A 524 -7.96 16.02 -15.21
C ASN A 524 -7.02 17.12 -15.72
N ARG A 525 -7.55 18.32 -15.96
CA ARG A 525 -6.80 19.44 -16.56
C ARG A 525 -6.89 20.70 -15.70
N LEU A 526 -5.81 21.02 -14.99
CA LEU A 526 -5.75 22.15 -14.07
C LEU A 526 -5.02 23.38 -14.66
N PHE A 527 -4.56 23.32 -15.91
CA PHE A 527 -3.98 24.41 -16.69
C PHE A 527 -2.78 25.10 -16.03
N PHE A 528 -2.07 24.38 -15.15
CA PHE A 528 -1.03 24.90 -14.24
C PHE A 528 -1.51 26.00 -13.28
N LEU A 529 -2.82 26.31 -13.20
CA LEU A 529 -3.29 27.44 -12.42
C LEU A 529 -3.02 27.26 -10.91
N PRO A 530 -3.31 26.11 -10.27
CA PRO A 530 -2.92 25.89 -8.88
C PRO A 530 -1.40 25.96 -8.68
N LEU A 531 -0.63 25.34 -9.58
CA LEU A 531 0.84 25.35 -9.54
C LEU A 531 1.40 26.78 -9.60
N ILE A 532 0.94 27.60 -10.55
CA ILE A 532 1.40 28.98 -10.74
C ILE A 532 1.08 29.82 -9.51
N ILE A 533 -0.14 29.71 -8.95
CA ILE A 533 -0.53 30.43 -7.74
C ILE A 533 0.36 30.02 -6.56
N GLY A 534 0.62 28.73 -6.39
CA GLY A 534 1.49 28.21 -5.34
C GLY A 534 2.96 28.65 -5.48
N LEU A 535 3.55 28.53 -6.68
CA LEU A 535 4.92 29.00 -6.93
C LEU A 535 5.05 30.51 -6.73
N PHE A 536 4.08 31.29 -7.22
CA PHE A 536 4.04 32.72 -6.99
C PHE A 536 3.90 33.07 -5.51
N GLY A 537 3.05 32.35 -4.77
CA GLY A 537 2.91 32.49 -3.33
C GLY A 537 4.18 32.12 -2.56
N ALA A 538 4.93 31.11 -3.00
CA ALA A 538 6.22 30.74 -2.43
C ALA A 538 7.25 31.86 -2.62
N VAL A 539 7.40 32.37 -3.85
CA VAL A 539 8.29 33.49 -4.17
C VAL A 539 7.91 34.73 -3.34
N PHE A 540 6.62 35.07 -3.31
CA PHE A 540 6.11 36.19 -2.52
C PHE A 540 6.41 36.02 -1.02
N HIS A 541 6.21 34.82 -0.48
CA HIS A 541 6.52 34.51 0.93
C HIS A 541 8.01 34.70 1.22
N PHE A 542 8.91 34.20 0.37
CA PHE A 542 10.36 34.40 0.52
C PHE A 542 10.78 35.87 0.43
N MET A 543 10.17 36.64 -0.48
CA MET A 543 10.46 38.08 -0.62
C MET A 543 10.03 38.89 0.61
N ARG A 544 8.97 38.46 1.30
CA ARG A 544 8.40 39.19 2.45
C ARG A 544 8.92 38.69 3.80
N ASN A 545 9.15 37.39 3.95
CA ASN A 545 9.60 36.77 5.19
C ASN A 545 10.31 35.42 4.93
N GLN A 546 11.63 35.49 4.75
CA GLN A 546 12.47 34.32 4.46
C GLN A 546 12.46 33.25 5.55
N ARG A 547 12.22 33.63 6.81
CA ARG A 547 12.28 32.69 7.95
C ARG A 547 11.07 31.77 7.96
N ASP A 548 9.87 32.36 7.89
CA ASP A 548 8.63 31.59 7.84
C ASP A 548 8.51 30.83 6.51
N ALA A 549 8.97 31.41 5.40
CA ALA A 549 9.06 30.71 4.11
C ALA A 549 10.01 29.51 4.18
N GLY A 550 11.15 29.65 4.85
CA GLY A 550 12.09 28.55 5.10
C GLY A 550 11.50 27.42 5.94
N ILE A 551 10.68 27.73 6.94
CA ILE A 551 9.97 26.70 7.73
C ILE A 551 9.02 25.89 6.84
N VAL A 552 8.24 26.55 5.98
CA VAL A 552 7.33 25.86 5.05
C VAL A 552 8.11 25.05 4.01
N LEU A 553 9.26 25.55 3.54
CA LEU A 553 10.15 24.80 2.64
C LEU A 553 10.71 23.53 3.30
N ILE A 554 11.14 23.62 4.56
CA ILE A 554 11.62 22.45 5.30
C ILE A 554 10.49 21.45 5.52
N LEU A 555 9.29 21.91 5.84
CA LEU A 555 8.11 21.04 5.90
C LEU A 555 7.90 20.34 4.55
N PHE A 556 7.81 21.09 3.44
CA PHE A 556 7.65 20.56 2.08
C PHE A 556 8.71 19.52 1.69
N PHE A 557 9.98 19.78 2.02
CA PHE A 557 11.08 18.87 1.71
C PHE A 557 11.01 17.58 2.51
N PHE A 558 10.78 17.66 3.83
CA PHE A 558 10.79 16.48 4.70
C PHE A 558 9.58 15.58 4.50
N THR A 559 8.42 16.14 4.18
CA THR A 559 7.19 15.38 3.87
C THR A 559 7.05 15.04 2.39
N GLY A 560 8.11 15.23 1.60
CA GLY A 560 8.18 14.96 0.16
C GLY A 560 9.49 14.27 -0.21
N LEU A 561 10.42 15.02 -0.82
CA LEU A 561 11.70 14.49 -1.34
C LEU A 561 12.54 13.69 -0.33
N ALA A 562 12.50 14.01 0.98
CA ALA A 562 13.23 13.24 1.98
C ALA A 562 12.70 11.80 2.13
N ILE A 563 11.41 11.58 1.86
CA ILE A 563 10.80 10.25 1.89
C ILE A 563 11.35 9.39 0.75
N VAL A 564 11.55 9.96 -0.45
CA VAL A 564 12.20 9.27 -1.58
C VAL A 564 13.58 8.77 -1.18
N LEU A 565 14.36 9.61 -0.50
CA LEU A 565 15.70 9.26 -0.02
C LEU A 565 15.66 8.11 0.99
N TYR A 566 14.71 8.16 1.92
CA TYR A 566 14.57 7.21 3.04
C TYR A 566 13.98 5.86 2.62
N LEU A 567 12.94 5.85 1.78
CA LEU A 567 12.31 4.61 1.34
C LEU A 567 13.17 3.87 0.32
N ASN A 568 13.94 4.61 -0.50
CA ASN A 568 14.76 4.08 -1.58
C ASN A 568 14.04 2.96 -2.38
N GLN A 569 12.83 3.29 -2.83
CA GLN A 569 11.91 2.32 -3.43
C GLN A 569 12.54 1.67 -4.66
N ASP A 570 12.49 0.34 -4.74
CA ASP A 570 12.83 -0.42 -5.93
C ASP A 570 11.69 -0.40 -6.97
N PRO A 571 11.97 -0.65 -8.25
CA PRO A 571 10.97 -0.71 -9.33
C PRO A 571 9.86 -1.74 -9.13
N LEU A 572 8.87 -1.74 -10.03
CA LEU A 572 7.85 -2.79 -10.16
C LEU A 572 7.03 -2.95 -8.87
N GLN A 573 6.72 -1.82 -8.22
CA GLN A 573 5.84 -1.81 -7.06
C GLN A 573 4.41 -2.18 -7.48
N PRO A 574 3.65 -2.88 -6.62
CA PRO A 574 2.30 -3.32 -6.97
C PRO A 574 1.29 -2.18 -7.07
N ARG A 575 1.58 -0.99 -6.50
CA ARG A 575 0.73 0.20 -6.58
C ARG A 575 1.51 1.50 -6.45
N GLU A 576 0.88 2.58 -6.89
CA GLU A 576 1.36 3.95 -6.72
C GLU A 576 1.53 4.33 -5.24
N ARG A 577 2.51 5.19 -4.95
CA ARG A 577 2.90 5.57 -3.57
C ARG A 577 2.75 7.07 -3.31
N ASP A 578 1.91 7.74 -4.08
CA ASP A 578 1.64 9.18 -4.01
C ASP A 578 1.19 9.64 -2.61
N TYR A 579 0.38 8.83 -1.92
CA TYR A 579 -0.10 9.07 -0.56
C TYR A 579 1.04 9.32 0.46
N ALA A 580 2.24 8.79 0.22
CA ALA A 580 3.39 9.03 1.10
C ALA A 580 3.83 10.50 1.07
N TYR A 581 3.54 11.22 -0.02
CA TYR A 581 3.96 12.60 -0.25
C TYR A 581 2.85 13.62 0.02
N ALA A 582 1.68 13.19 0.49
CA ALA A 582 0.52 14.06 0.75
C ALA A 582 0.86 15.23 1.70
N GLY A 583 1.80 15.03 2.63
CA GLY A 583 2.27 16.08 3.53
C GLY A 583 3.06 17.20 2.82
N SER A 584 3.72 16.93 1.69
CA SER A 584 4.37 17.96 0.89
C SER A 584 3.33 18.77 0.10
N PHE A 585 2.26 18.12 -0.36
CA PHE A 585 1.14 18.78 -1.04
C PHE A 585 0.37 19.69 -0.08
N TYR A 586 0.21 19.27 1.18
CA TYR A 586 -0.26 20.13 2.28
C TYR A 586 0.61 21.38 2.44
N ALA A 587 1.93 21.23 2.44
CA ALA A 587 2.86 22.36 2.58
C ALA A 587 2.79 23.30 1.37
N PHE A 588 2.64 22.76 0.16
CA PHE A 588 2.49 23.57 -1.05
C PHE A 588 1.16 24.35 -1.07
N ALA A 589 0.09 23.76 -0.56
CA ALA A 589 -1.21 24.43 -0.43
C ALA A 589 -1.17 25.67 0.49
N ILE A 590 -0.24 25.72 1.44
CA ILE A 590 0.03 26.94 2.22
C ILE A 590 0.46 28.08 1.29
N TRP A 591 1.36 27.80 0.34
CA TRP A 591 1.80 28.80 -0.63
C TRP A 591 0.71 29.15 -1.64
N ILE A 592 -0.16 28.21 -2.03
CA ILE A 592 -1.35 28.54 -2.84
C ILE A 592 -2.19 29.59 -2.12
N GLY A 593 -2.45 29.41 -0.82
CA GLY A 593 -3.16 30.39 0.00
C GLY A 593 -2.44 31.75 0.07
N LEU A 594 -1.13 31.77 0.33
CA LEU A 594 -0.34 33.01 0.39
C LEU A 594 -0.22 33.71 -0.98
N GLY A 595 -0.39 33.00 -2.09
CA GLY A 595 -0.48 33.54 -3.44
C GLY A 595 -1.61 34.57 -3.60
N VAL A 596 -2.72 34.40 -2.87
CA VAL A 596 -3.84 35.36 -2.83
C VAL A 596 -3.36 36.74 -2.38
N ILE A 597 -2.50 36.77 -1.35
CA ILE A 597 -1.95 38.00 -0.78
C ILE A 597 -1.02 38.68 -1.78
N GLY A 598 -0.12 37.90 -2.41
CA GLY A 598 0.77 38.41 -3.44
C GLY A 598 0.00 39.01 -4.62
N LEU A 599 -1.09 38.38 -5.05
CA LEU A 599 -1.88 38.85 -6.19
C LEU A 599 -2.63 40.14 -5.82
N ALA A 600 -3.18 40.21 -4.61
CA ALA A 600 -3.81 41.42 -4.11
C ALA A 600 -2.82 42.59 -4.00
N ASP A 601 -1.58 42.35 -3.58
CA ASP A 601 -0.52 43.36 -3.53
C ASP A 601 -0.25 43.95 -4.92
N ILE A 602 -0.22 43.12 -5.97
CA ILE A 602 -0.09 43.59 -7.36
C ILE A 602 -1.31 44.37 -7.82
N ILE A 603 -2.52 43.84 -7.62
CA ILE A 603 -3.77 44.45 -8.07
C ILE A 603 -4.00 45.81 -7.40
N SER A 604 -3.73 45.90 -6.10
CA SER A 604 -3.89 47.12 -5.29
C SER A 604 -3.04 48.30 -5.76
N LYS A 605 -2.03 48.08 -6.61
CA LYS A 605 -1.24 49.16 -7.25
C LYS A 605 -2.05 49.93 -8.28
N LYS A 606 -3.11 49.34 -8.84
CA LYS A 606 -3.94 49.95 -9.89
C LYS A 606 -5.37 50.26 -9.43
N ILE A 607 -5.85 49.63 -8.37
CA ILE A 607 -7.21 49.80 -7.84
C ILE A 607 -7.22 49.87 -6.31
N ASN A 608 -8.37 50.21 -5.72
CA ASN A 608 -8.53 50.22 -4.27
C ASN A 608 -8.15 48.88 -3.62
N ALA A 609 -7.35 48.91 -2.55
CA ALA A 609 -6.82 47.72 -1.89
C ALA A 609 -7.90 46.74 -1.38
N ARG A 610 -9.04 47.23 -0.90
CA ARG A 610 -10.16 46.37 -0.47
C ARG A 610 -10.76 45.63 -1.65
N LEU A 611 -10.98 46.32 -2.77
CA LEU A 611 -11.47 45.71 -4.00
C LEU A 611 -10.42 44.73 -4.57
N GLY A 612 -9.13 45.09 -4.52
CA GLY A 612 -8.04 44.21 -4.91
C GLY A 612 -7.98 42.91 -4.10
N ALA A 613 -8.18 42.99 -2.79
CA ALA A 613 -8.26 41.81 -1.92
C ALA A 613 -9.43 40.88 -2.27
N ILE A 614 -10.61 41.45 -2.56
CA ILE A 614 -11.79 40.68 -2.97
C ILE A 614 -11.55 40.02 -4.33
N ILE A 615 -11.06 40.76 -5.32
CA ILE A 615 -10.78 40.24 -6.66
C ILE A 615 -9.72 39.14 -6.62
N ALA A 616 -8.61 39.35 -5.92
CA ALA A 616 -7.56 38.33 -5.78
C ALA A 616 -8.11 37.05 -5.15
N THR A 617 -8.89 37.16 -4.09
CA THR A 617 -9.53 36.00 -3.44
C THR A 617 -10.47 35.28 -4.40
N ALA A 618 -11.34 36.00 -5.11
CA ALA A 618 -12.29 35.40 -6.04
C ALA A 618 -11.60 34.72 -7.24
N VAL A 619 -10.60 35.37 -7.83
CA VAL A 619 -9.83 34.82 -8.95
C VAL A 619 -9.09 33.56 -8.52
N CYS A 620 -8.37 33.59 -7.40
CA CYS A 620 -7.66 32.41 -6.91
C CYS A 620 -8.61 31.28 -6.49
N MET A 621 -9.80 31.59 -5.95
CA MET A 621 -10.83 30.59 -5.63
C MET A 621 -11.31 29.84 -6.87
N VAL A 622 -11.55 30.55 -7.98
CA VAL A 622 -11.95 29.93 -9.25
C VAL A 622 -10.79 29.15 -9.87
N ALA A 623 -9.60 29.73 -9.89
CA ALA A 623 -8.44 29.20 -10.60
C ALA A 623 -7.77 28.00 -9.91
N ALA A 624 -7.97 27.80 -8.61
CA ALA A 624 -7.44 26.65 -7.89
C ALA A 624 -8.57 25.75 -7.31
N PRO A 625 -9.16 26.01 -6.14
CA PRO A 625 -10.05 25.05 -5.49
C PRO A 625 -11.30 24.70 -6.31
N LEU A 626 -11.99 25.66 -6.93
CA LEU A 626 -13.20 25.33 -7.70
C LEU A 626 -12.90 24.59 -9.00
N LEU A 627 -11.76 24.87 -9.64
CA LEU A 627 -11.30 24.12 -10.80
C LEU A 627 -10.93 22.68 -10.41
N MET A 628 -10.18 22.52 -9.32
CA MET A 628 -9.81 21.20 -8.80
C MET A 628 -11.06 20.41 -8.40
N ALA A 629 -11.99 21.01 -7.67
CA ALA A 629 -13.28 20.38 -7.34
C ALA A 629 -14.11 19.99 -8.58
N ASN A 630 -13.98 20.70 -9.70
CA ASN A 630 -14.71 20.39 -10.93
C ASN A 630 -14.05 19.25 -11.71
N GLN A 631 -12.72 19.26 -11.81
CA GLN A 631 -11.97 18.27 -12.58
C GLN A 631 -11.83 16.94 -11.83
N GLU A 632 -11.66 16.96 -10.51
CA GLU A 632 -11.32 15.77 -9.71
C GLU A 632 -12.56 15.13 -9.04
N TRP A 633 -13.79 15.54 -9.34
CA TRP A 633 -14.97 15.03 -8.62
C TRP A 633 -15.39 13.64 -9.10
N ASP A 634 -15.44 13.44 -10.41
CA ASP A 634 -16.03 12.22 -10.99
C ASP A 634 -15.10 11.02 -10.93
N ASP A 635 -13.80 11.21 -10.76
CA ASP A 635 -12.82 10.16 -10.48
C ASP A 635 -12.57 9.91 -8.98
N HIS A 636 -13.12 10.75 -8.10
CA HIS A 636 -13.11 10.54 -6.65
C HIS A 636 -14.46 10.10 -6.08
N ASP A 637 -15.55 10.16 -6.85
CA ASP A 637 -16.87 9.68 -6.43
C ASP A 637 -16.97 8.14 -6.41
N ARG A 638 -16.66 7.56 -5.25
CA ARG A 638 -16.77 6.12 -4.98
C ARG A 638 -18.08 5.70 -4.35
N SER A 639 -19.06 6.60 -4.22
CA SER A 639 -20.32 6.37 -3.49
C SER A 639 -21.15 5.18 -3.99
N THR A 640 -20.89 4.72 -5.21
CA THR A 640 -21.59 3.61 -5.85
C THR A 640 -20.69 2.41 -6.16
N LYS A 641 -19.42 2.43 -5.75
CA LYS A 641 -18.45 1.36 -5.99
C LYS A 641 -18.58 0.25 -4.94
N LEU A 642 -18.76 -0.99 -5.42
CA LEU A 642 -18.88 -2.20 -4.59
C LEU A 642 -17.94 -3.34 -5.07
N THR A 643 -17.03 -3.03 -5.99
CA THR A 643 -16.20 -4.04 -6.65
C THR A 643 -15.44 -4.93 -5.65
N PRO A 644 -14.65 -4.41 -4.69
CA PRO A 644 -13.87 -5.27 -3.81
C PRO A 644 -14.74 -6.24 -2.98
N HIS A 645 -15.85 -5.71 -2.45
CA HIS A 645 -16.85 -6.48 -1.71
C HIS A 645 -17.45 -7.62 -2.56
N ASP A 646 -17.97 -7.30 -3.75
CA ASP A 646 -18.68 -8.28 -4.56
C ASP A 646 -17.76 -9.36 -5.12
N MET A 647 -16.50 -9.01 -5.39
CA MET A 647 -15.50 -9.96 -5.84
C MET A 647 -15.12 -10.94 -4.74
N ALA A 648 -14.89 -10.47 -3.52
CA ALA A 648 -14.71 -11.33 -2.35
C ALA A 648 -15.91 -12.25 -2.14
N TYR A 649 -17.13 -11.73 -2.29
CA TYR A 649 -18.35 -12.51 -2.18
C TYR A 649 -18.37 -13.62 -3.23
N ASN A 650 -17.99 -13.30 -4.47
CA ASN A 650 -17.96 -14.25 -5.58
C ASN A 650 -16.87 -15.31 -5.41
N TYR A 651 -15.68 -14.97 -4.93
CA TYR A 651 -14.64 -15.93 -4.55
C TYR A 651 -15.16 -16.96 -3.54
N LEU A 652 -15.73 -16.49 -2.42
CA LEU A 652 -16.28 -17.37 -1.38
C LEU A 652 -17.42 -18.25 -1.91
N ASN A 653 -18.32 -17.68 -2.71
CA ASN A 653 -19.47 -18.41 -3.27
C ASN A 653 -19.14 -19.28 -4.48
N SER A 654 -17.90 -19.21 -4.99
CA SER A 654 -17.36 -20.21 -5.92
C SER A 654 -17.05 -21.52 -5.22
N CYS A 655 -16.68 -21.45 -3.94
CA CYS A 655 -16.18 -22.57 -3.18
C CYS A 655 -17.34 -23.45 -2.68
N ALA A 656 -17.17 -24.78 -2.77
CA ALA A 656 -18.03 -25.73 -2.07
C ALA A 656 -17.98 -25.55 -0.54
N PRO A 657 -18.96 -26.10 0.23
CA PRO A 657 -18.93 -26.03 1.69
C PRO A 657 -17.64 -26.60 2.31
N ASN A 658 -17.15 -25.97 3.39
CA ASN A 658 -15.96 -26.36 4.16
C ASN A 658 -14.64 -26.40 3.34
N ALA A 659 -14.60 -25.68 2.21
CA ALA A 659 -13.45 -25.62 1.33
C ALA A 659 -12.20 -24.99 1.98
N ILE A 660 -11.05 -25.25 1.37
CA ILE A 660 -9.79 -24.53 1.54
C ILE A 660 -9.62 -23.67 0.28
N LEU A 661 -9.50 -22.36 0.43
CA LEU A 661 -9.27 -21.40 -0.65
C LEU A 661 -7.89 -20.79 -0.49
N PHE A 662 -6.96 -21.17 -1.38
CA PHE A 662 -5.65 -20.54 -1.48
C PHE A 662 -5.76 -19.21 -2.23
N THR A 663 -5.19 -18.16 -1.64
CA THR A 663 -5.11 -16.80 -2.19
C THR A 663 -3.64 -16.37 -2.23
N TYR A 664 -3.33 -15.21 -2.83
CA TYR A 664 -1.93 -14.78 -2.94
C TYR A 664 -1.70 -13.32 -2.51
N GLY A 665 -2.53 -12.39 -2.96
CA GLY A 665 -2.26 -10.95 -2.83
C GLY A 665 -3.22 -10.21 -1.89
N ASP A 666 -2.97 -8.91 -1.74
CA ASP A 666 -3.79 -8.04 -0.89
C ASP A 666 -5.21 -7.90 -1.48
N ASN A 667 -5.31 -7.70 -2.80
CA ASN A 667 -6.55 -7.43 -3.52
C ASN A 667 -7.51 -8.63 -3.64
N ASP A 668 -7.03 -9.86 -3.38
CA ASP A 668 -7.90 -11.02 -3.18
C ASP A 668 -8.15 -11.28 -1.69
N THR A 669 -7.11 -11.31 -0.85
CA THR A 669 -7.18 -11.78 0.54
C THR A 669 -7.88 -10.81 1.47
N TYR A 670 -7.58 -9.51 1.42
CA TYR A 670 -8.08 -8.56 2.43
C TYR A 670 -9.59 -8.30 2.32
N PRO A 671 -10.18 -8.14 1.12
CA PRO A 671 -11.63 -8.11 0.99
C PRO A 671 -12.33 -9.40 1.46
N LEU A 672 -11.69 -10.56 1.32
CA LEU A 672 -12.21 -11.84 1.82
C LEU A 672 -12.24 -11.89 3.36
N TRP A 673 -11.17 -11.41 4.01
CA TRP A 673 -11.12 -11.30 5.47
C TRP A 673 -12.18 -10.34 6.01
N TYR A 674 -12.40 -9.19 5.34
CA TYR A 674 -13.50 -8.29 5.68
C TYR A 674 -14.85 -9.02 5.69
N LEU A 675 -15.18 -9.73 4.60
CA LEU A 675 -16.46 -10.43 4.49
C LEU A 675 -16.66 -11.51 5.54
N GLN A 676 -15.62 -12.26 5.90
CA GLN A 676 -15.74 -13.31 6.92
C GLN A 676 -15.79 -12.74 8.34
N GLU A 677 -14.89 -11.81 8.67
CA GLU A 677 -14.74 -11.31 10.03
C GLU A 677 -15.85 -10.33 10.43
N VAL A 678 -16.37 -9.57 9.47
CA VAL A 678 -17.37 -8.52 9.69
C VAL A 678 -18.76 -8.99 9.27
N GLU A 679 -18.95 -9.36 8.00
CA GLU A 679 -20.27 -9.68 7.45
C GLU A 679 -20.69 -11.14 7.63
N ASN A 680 -19.80 -11.99 8.15
CA ASN A 680 -20.03 -13.42 8.38
C ASN A 680 -20.45 -14.17 7.11
N VAL A 681 -19.90 -13.82 5.95
CA VAL A 681 -20.16 -14.51 4.68
C VAL A 681 -19.26 -15.73 4.56
N ARG A 682 -19.86 -16.92 4.38
CA ARG A 682 -19.13 -18.20 4.20
C ARG A 682 -17.99 -18.41 5.23
N PRO A 683 -18.27 -18.30 6.55
CA PRO A 683 -17.27 -18.50 7.61
C PRO A 683 -16.74 -19.95 7.68
N ASP A 684 -17.32 -20.87 6.91
CA ASP A 684 -16.92 -22.26 6.75
C ASP A 684 -15.67 -22.43 5.85
N VAL A 685 -15.46 -21.53 4.90
CA VAL A 685 -14.32 -21.59 3.95
C VAL A 685 -13.05 -21.14 4.66
N ARG A 686 -11.98 -21.93 4.56
CA ARG A 686 -10.66 -21.50 5.08
C ARG A 686 -9.92 -20.70 4.01
N ILE A 687 -9.67 -19.43 4.27
CA ILE A 687 -8.78 -18.59 3.44
C ILE A 687 -7.33 -18.86 3.84
N VAL A 688 -6.46 -19.14 2.86
CA VAL A 688 -5.03 -19.40 3.06
C VAL A 688 -4.23 -18.53 2.10
N ASN A 689 -3.64 -17.45 2.60
CA ASN A 689 -2.78 -16.58 1.81
C ASN A 689 -1.38 -17.20 1.68
N LEU A 690 -1.00 -17.54 0.46
CA LEU A 690 0.27 -18.19 0.14
C LEU A 690 1.50 -17.29 0.41
N SER A 691 1.37 -15.97 0.31
CA SER A 691 2.46 -15.05 0.66
C SER A 691 2.76 -15.02 2.17
N LEU A 692 1.80 -15.46 3.00
CA LEU A 692 1.95 -15.58 4.46
C LEU A 692 2.22 -17.02 4.92
N LEU A 693 1.82 -18.04 4.14
CA LEU A 693 1.95 -19.46 4.46
C LEU A 693 3.40 -19.93 4.64
N GLY A 694 4.39 -19.16 4.18
CA GLY A 694 5.80 -19.44 4.43
C GLY A 694 6.26 -19.14 5.86
N THR A 695 5.45 -18.45 6.64
CA THR A 695 5.80 -18.03 8.01
C THR A 695 5.31 -19.03 9.06
N ASP A 696 6.08 -19.21 10.14
CA ASP A 696 5.76 -20.18 11.19
C ASP A 696 4.46 -19.83 11.92
N TRP A 697 4.23 -18.55 12.20
CA TRP A 697 3.03 -18.08 12.90
C TRP A 697 1.76 -18.35 12.08
N TYR A 698 1.81 -18.20 10.76
CA TYR A 698 0.65 -18.43 9.90
C TYR A 698 0.33 -19.93 9.80
N ILE A 699 1.35 -20.80 9.65
CA ILE A 699 1.16 -22.26 9.69
C ILE A 699 0.56 -22.70 11.04
N ARG A 700 1.07 -22.17 12.17
CA ARG A 700 0.47 -22.43 13.50
C ARG A 700 -1.00 -21.99 13.53
N GLY A 701 -1.32 -20.81 13.01
CA GLY A 701 -2.69 -20.29 12.93
C GLY A 701 -3.63 -21.19 12.12
N MET A 702 -3.15 -21.74 11.01
CA MET A 702 -3.93 -22.65 10.15
C MET A 702 -4.29 -23.99 10.83
N LYS A 703 -3.54 -24.38 11.87
CA LYS A 703 -3.83 -25.56 12.71
C LYS A 703 -4.91 -25.32 13.77
N ASN A 704 -5.39 -24.09 13.90
CA ASN A 704 -6.48 -23.73 14.81
C ASN A 704 -7.82 -23.62 14.06
N LYS A 705 -8.92 -23.76 14.81
CA LYS A 705 -10.26 -23.41 14.31
C LYS A 705 -10.31 -21.90 14.06
N MET A 706 -10.78 -21.47 12.90
CA MET A 706 -11.01 -20.06 12.56
C MET A 706 -12.44 -19.93 12.06
N ASN A 707 -13.22 -19.04 12.69
CA ASN A 707 -14.66 -18.93 12.45
C ASN A 707 -15.36 -20.31 12.55
N GLU A 708 -16.11 -20.72 11.53
CA GLU A 708 -16.77 -22.03 11.46
C GLU A 708 -15.86 -23.11 10.82
N SER A 709 -14.74 -22.71 10.23
CA SER A 709 -13.82 -23.61 9.54
C SER A 709 -12.98 -24.43 10.52
N ALA A 710 -13.01 -25.76 10.36
CA ALA A 710 -12.14 -26.68 11.10
C ALA A 710 -10.65 -26.39 10.81
N PRO A 711 -9.71 -26.78 11.72
CA PRO A 711 -8.29 -26.80 11.43
C PRO A 711 -7.94 -27.40 10.08
N LEU A 712 -6.88 -26.90 9.43
CA LEU A 712 -6.32 -27.56 8.25
C LEU A 712 -5.67 -28.89 8.66
N PRO A 713 -5.66 -29.91 7.77
CA PRO A 713 -5.03 -31.20 8.02
C PRO A 713 -3.50 -31.11 7.90
N ILE A 714 -2.88 -30.19 8.64
CA ILE A 714 -1.43 -30.02 8.73
C ILE A 714 -0.94 -30.93 9.85
N SER A 715 -0.28 -32.03 9.47
CA SER A 715 0.27 -33.04 10.37
C SER A 715 1.56 -32.61 11.06
N MET A 716 2.33 -31.69 10.44
CA MET A 716 3.59 -31.21 11.03
C MET A 716 3.39 -30.64 12.44
N SER A 717 4.25 -31.05 13.37
CA SER A 717 4.36 -30.41 14.69
C SER A 717 4.96 -29.01 14.57
N ASN A 718 4.74 -28.14 15.57
CA ASN A 718 5.28 -26.77 15.53
C ASN A 718 6.82 -26.74 15.48
N ASP A 719 7.48 -27.79 15.99
CA ASP A 719 8.93 -27.92 15.94
C ASP A 719 9.49 -28.20 14.55
N GLN A 720 8.67 -28.73 13.63
CA GLN A 720 9.11 -29.07 12.29
C GLN A 720 9.14 -27.87 11.34
N PHE A 721 8.52 -26.74 11.69
CA PHE A 721 8.45 -25.53 10.86
C PHE A 721 8.75 -24.21 11.61
N LYS A 722 9.23 -24.27 12.85
CA LYS A 722 9.69 -23.07 13.60
C LYS A 722 10.84 -22.37 12.86
N PRO A 723 11.09 -21.07 13.10
CA PRO A 723 12.16 -20.33 12.43
C PRO A 723 13.52 -21.03 12.62
N GLY A 724 14.31 -21.20 11.55
CA GLY A 724 15.58 -21.95 11.56
C GLY A 724 15.46 -23.44 11.24
N VAL A 725 14.24 -23.97 11.09
CA VAL A 725 14.00 -25.39 10.77
C VAL A 725 13.29 -25.47 9.43
N ARG A 726 13.90 -26.17 8.46
CA ARG A 726 13.34 -26.40 7.11
C ARG A 726 12.87 -25.10 6.43
N ASP A 727 13.61 -24.00 6.63
CA ASP A 727 13.33 -22.73 5.94
C ASP A 727 13.44 -22.89 4.42
N VAL A 728 14.43 -23.69 3.98
CA VAL A 728 14.62 -24.12 2.59
C VAL A 728 15.09 -25.57 2.57
N ILE A 729 14.45 -26.40 1.74
CA ILE A 729 14.85 -27.79 1.47
C ILE A 729 15.23 -27.90 -0.01
N TYR A 730 16.51 -28.14 -0.30
CA TYR A 730 17.00 -28.15 -1.68
C TYR A 730 16.64 -29.45 -2.42
N PHE A 731 16.36 -29.33 -3.72
CA PHE A 731 16.19 -30.47 -4.60
C PHE A 731 17.53 -31.17 -4.86
N ASN A 732 17.58 -32.47 -4.59
CA ASN A 732 18.71 -33.34 -4.87
C ASN A 732 18.20 -34.65 -5.48
N ASP A 733 18.27 -34.73 -6.82
CA ASP A 733 17.70 -35.83 -7.58
C ASP A 733 18.40 -37.17 -7.29
N GLN A 734 17.71 -38.04 -6.54
CA GLN A 734 18.15 -39.40 -6.25
C GLN A 734 17.87 -40.38 -7.41
N LYS A 735 17.40 -39.88 -8.56
CA LYS A 735 17.08 -40.66 -9.77
C LYS A 735 16.04 -41.75 -9.50
N ILE A 736 15.07 -41.45 -8.63
CA ILE A 736 13.96 -42.36 -8.34
C ILE A 736 13.14 -42.55 -9.63
N PRO A 737 12.90 -43.78 -10.08
CA PRO A 737 12.16 -44.04 -11.32
C PRO A 737 10.68 -43.68 -11.17
N GLY A 738 10.13 -42.98 -12.15
CA GLY A 738 8.70 -42.61 -12.19
C GLY A 738 8.29 -41.53 -11.18
N SER A 739 6.99 -41.47 -10.87
CA SER A 739 6.43 -40.56 -9.88
C SER A 739 6.28 -41.25 -8.52
N SER A 740 6.60 -40.54 -7.43
CA SER A 740 6.52 -41.04 -6.05
C SER A 740 5.26 -40.53 -5.34
N GLU A 741 4.65 -41.34 -4.46
CA GLU A 741 3.50 -40.90 -3.67
C GLU A 741 3.87 -39.67 -2.84
N LEU A 742 3.05 -38.61 -2.92
CA LEU A 742 3.30 -37.34 -2.25
C LEU A 742 3.45 -37.53 -0.74
N LYS A 743 2.67 -38.45 -0.16
CA LYS A 743 2.73 -38.77 1.27
C LYS A 743 4.10 -39.33 1.67
N ASP A 744 4.65 -40.26 0.89
CA ASP A 744 5.97 -40.84 1.16
C ASP A 744 7.08 -39.80 1.01
N VAL A 745 6.99 -38.94 -0.02
CA VAL A 745 7.93 -37.81 -0.20
C VAL A 745 7.84 -36.85 0.98
N PHE A 746 6.63 -36.49 1.41
CA PHE A 746 6.40 -35.60 2.54
C PHE A 746 6.96 -36.18 3.85
N GLU A 747 6.67 -37.45 4.15
CA GLU A 747 7.18 -38.15 5.34
C GLU A 747 8.71 -38.24 5.33
N PHE A 748 9.33 -38.44 4.15
CA PHE A 748 10.77 -38.44 3.99
C PHE A 748 11.36 -37.05 4.30
N ILE A 749 10.94 -35.99 3.59
CA ILE A 749 11.55 -34.65 3.73
C ILE A 749 11.28 -33.98 5.09
N THR A 750 10.28 -34.46 5.84
CA THR A 750 9.96 -34.00 7.19
C THR A 750 10.54 -34.88 8.29
N SER A 751 11.27 -35.96 7.94
CA SER A 751 11.89 -36.87 8.89
C SER A 751 13.15 -36.28 9.52
N ASP A 752 13.32 -36.49 10.83
CA ASP A 752 14.56 -36.16 11.55
C ASP A 752 15.60 -37.30 11.51
N LYS A 753 15.33 -38.37 10.75
CA LYS A 753 16.23 -39.51 10.57
C LYS A 753 17.39 -39.15 9.64
N LYS A 754 18.59 -39.66 9.91
CA LYS A 754 19.80 -39.35 9.13
C LYS A 754 19.69 -39.74 7.66
N GLU A 755 18.95 -40.80 7.34
CA GLU A 755 18.76 -41.28 5.97
C GLU A 755 17.92 -40.32 5.11
N ALA A 756 17.19 -39.41 5.76
CA ALA A 756 16.40 -38.36 5.11
C ALA A 756 17.13 -37.00 5.04
N MET A 757 18.41 -36.99 5.37
CA MET A 757 19.25 -35.80 5.41
C MET A 757 20.52 -35.99 4.59
N ALA A 758 20.99 -34.90 4.00
CA ALA A 758 22.29 -34.82 3.36
C ALA A 758 23.26 -34.04 4.26
N GLU A 759 24.51 -34.49 4.31
CA GLU A 759 25.59 -33.78 4.99
C GLU A 759 26.13 -32.67 4.06
N TYR A 760 26.22 -31.46 4.58
CA TYR A 760 26.78 -30.29 3.91
C TYR A 760 28.28 -30.18 4.18
N ASN A 761 28.98 -29.39 3.36
CA ASN A 761 30.44 -29.20 3.48
C ASN A 761 30.90 -28.65 4.85
N ASN A 762 29.98 -28.04 5.61
CA ASN A 762 30.21 -27.55 6.97
C ASN A 762 29.95 -28.61 8.07
N GLY A 763 29.61 -29.84 7.69
CA GLY A 763 29.28 -30.96 8.59
C GLY A 763 27.84 -30.96 9.11
N GLU A 764 27.00 -30.00 8.69
CA GLU A 764 25.59 -29.97 9.08
C GLU A 764 24.75 -30.92 8.23
N PHE A 765 23.76 -31.54 8.85
CA PHE A 765 22.78 -32.39 8.16
C PHE A 765 21.52 -31.57 7.91
N ALA A 766 21.03 -31.55 6.66
CA ALA A 766 19.73 -30.95 6.36
C ALA A 766 18.89 -31.86 5.46
N ASN A 767 17.57 -31.75 5.59
CA ASN A 767 16.65 -32.46 4.71
C ASN A 767 16.83 -32.01 3.25
N PHE A 768 16.60 -32.94 2.32
CA PHE A 768 16.63 -32.66 0.88
C PHE A 768 15.41 -33.27 0.21
N LEU A 769 14.98 -32.70 -0.92
CA LEU A 769 13.91 -33.24 -1.75
C LEU A 769 14.50 -34.30 -2.71
N PRO A 770 14.14 -35.59 -2.60
CA PRO A 770 14.81 -36.66 -3.34
C PRO A 770 14.32 -36.84 -4.79
N THR A 771 13.12 -36.34 -5.10
CA THR A 771 12.49 -36.36 -6.44
C THR A 771 11.58 -35.16 -6.57
N ASN A 772 11.39 -34.64 -7.78
CA ASN A 772 10.42 -33.59 -8.09
C ASN A 772 9.18 -34.13 -8.82
N LYS A 773 9.08 -35.45 -9.01
CA LYS A 773 7.95 -36.12 -9.67
C LYS A 773 7.04 -36.74 -8.62
N PHE A 774 5.89 -36.12 -8.43
CA PHE A 774 4.92 -36.50 -7.42
C PHE A 774 3.74 -37.22 -8.04
N LYS A 775 3.08 -38.05 -7.25
CA LYS A 775 1.75 -38.56 -7.54
C LYS A 775 0.88 -38.65 -6.29
N LEU A 776 -0.42 -38.70 -6.52
CA LEU A 776 -1.43 -39.04 -5.53
C LEU A 776 -2.29 -40.17 -6.09
N THR A 777 -2.24 -41.34 -5.47
CA THR A 777 -3.20 -42.41 -5.75
C THR A 777 -4.61 -41.98 -5.36
N VAL A 778 -5.59 -42.20 -6.24
CA VAL A 778 -6.97 -41.73 -6.08
C VAL A 778 -7.92 -42.90 -5.88
N ASN A 779 -8.65 -42.90 -4.76
CA ASN A 779 -9.77 -43.80 -4.56
C ASN A 779 -11.07 -43.18 -5.10
N ALA A 780 -11.57 -43.71 -6.22
CA ALA A 780 -12.78 -43.21 -6.88
C ALA A 780 -14.03 -43.27 -5.98
N ASP A 781 -14.17 -44.29 -5.12
CA ASP A 781 -15.31 -44.40 -4.20
C ASP A 781 -15.26 -43.30 -3.13
N GLU A 782 -14.07 -42.99 -2.61
CA GLU A 782 -13.89 -41.92 -1.62
C GLU A 782 -14.18 -40.54 -2.23
N VAL A 783 -13.65 -40.26 -3.41
CA VAL A 783 -13.87 -38.99 -4.13
C VAL A 783 -15.36 -38.74 -4.38
N VAL A 784 -16.12 -39.78 -4.71
CA VAL A 784 -17.57 -39.65 -4.90
C VAL A 784 -18.30 -39.54 -3.56
N LYS A 785 -17.89 -40.32 -2.55
CA LYS A 785 -18.47 -40.27 -1.19
C LYS A 785 -18.32 -38.89 -0.54
N THR A 786 -17.22 -38.19 -0.76
CA THR A 786 -17.01 -36.82 -0.25
C THR A 786 -17.72 -35.75 -1.07
N GLY A 787 -18.35 -36.13 -2.19
CA GLY A 787 -19.00 -35.18 -3.11
C GLY A 787 -18.01 -34.32 -3.90
N THR A 788 -16.74 -34.73 -3.98
CA THR A 788 -15.73 -34.05 -4.80
C THR A 788 -16.08 -34.16 -6.28
N VAL A 789 -16.47 -35.35 -6.71
CA VAL A 789 -16.98 -35.64 -8.06
C VAL A 789 -18.37 -36.27 -7.96
N ALA A 790 -19.26 -35.95 -8.89
CA ALA A 790 -20.59 -36.57 -8.93
C ALA A 790 -20.50 -38.05 -9.34
N GLU A 791 -21.40 -38.90 -8.84
CA GLU A 791 -21.43 -40.34 -9.19
C GLU A 791 -21.48 -40.58 -10.71
N ALA A 792 -22.21 -39.74 -11.45
CA ALA A 792 -22.30 -39.81 -12.91
C ALA A 792 -20.95 -39.62 -13.63
N ASP A 793 -19.98 -38.97 -12.99
CA ASP A 793 -18.65 -38.70 -13.54
C ASP A 793 -17.56 -39.61 -12.96
N LYS A 794 -17.93 -40.62 -12.17
CA LYS A 794 -16.98 -41.56 -11.53
C LYS A 794 -16.00 -42.21 -12.52
N ALA A 795 -16.46 -42.53 -13.73
CA ALA A 795 -15.62 -43.13 -14.78
C ALA A 795 -14.53 -42.18 -15.33
N LYS A 796 -14.66 -40.87 -15.11
CA LYS A 796 -13.71 -39.84 -15.52
C LYS A 796 -12.60 -39.61 -14.49
N ILE A 797 -12.73 -40.18 -13.29
CA ILE A 797 -11.71 -40.08 -12.25
C ILE A 797 -10.43 -40.79 -12.72
N ALA A 798 -9.30 -40.12 -12.57
CA ALA A 798 -7.99 -40.70 -12.83
C ALA A 798 -7.62 -41.64 -11.66
N PRO A 799 -7.03 -42.82 -11.92
CA PRO A 799 -6.59 -43.72 -10.85
C PRO A 799 -5.44 -43.11 -10.03
N GLU A 800 -4.65 -42.24 -10.64
CA GLU A 800 -3.63 -41.44 -9.97
C GLU A 800 -3.56 -40.05 -10.61
N MET A 801 -3.19 -39.05 -9.81
CA MET A 801 -2.81 -37.72 -10.27
C MET A 801 -1.29 -37.59 -10.19
N ASP A 802 -0.61 -37.39 -11.30
CA ASP A 802 0.85 -37.21 -11.36
C ASP A 802 1.21 -35.77 -11.74
N TRP A 803 2.29 -35.21 -11.20
CA TRP A 803 2.80 -33.92 -11.66
C TRP A 803 4.29 -33.74 -11.34
N THR A 804 4.89 -32.72 -11.95
CA THR A 804 6.30 -32.36 -11.70
C THR A 804 6.37 -31.00 -11.02
N PHE A 805 6.98 -30.96 -9.83
CA PHE A 805 7.30 -29.74 -9.12
C PHE A 805 8.47 -29.01 -9.81
N GLN A 806 8.25 -27.76 -10.18
CA GLN A 806 9.20 -26.96 -10.96
C GLN A 806 10.22 -26.21 -10.08
N GLY A 807 10.00 -26.15 -8.77
CA GLY A 807 10.88 -25.43 -7.84
C GLY A 807 12.21 -26.15 -7.63
N ARG A 808 13.29 -25.37 -7.48
CA ARG A 808 14.63 -25.89 -7.13
C ARG A 808 14.78 -26.20 -5.63
N TYR A 809 13.83 -25.75 -4.84
CA TYR A 809 13.77 -25.95 -3.40
C TYR A 809 12.32 -25.90 -2.92
N VAL A 810 12.06 -26.50 -1.78
CA VAL A 810 10.78 -26.49 -1.06
C VAL A 810 10.92 -25.53 0.12
N THR A 811 10.06 -24.52 0.13
CA THR A 811 9.87 -23.58 1.26
C THR A 811 8.73 -24.07 2.15
N LYS A 812 8.55 -23.43 3.31
CA LYS A 812 7.53 -23.83 4.30
C LYS A 812 6.10 -23.76 3.78
N ASP A 813 5.78 -22.81 2.91
CA ASP A 813 4.47 -22.73 2.24
C ASP A 813 4.22 -23.95 1.35
N VAL A 814 5.20 -24.33 0.51
CA VAL A 814 5.13 -25.53 -0.31
C VAL A 814 5.02 -26.78 0.57
N LEU A 815 5.81 -26.87 1.65
CA LEU A 815 5.76 -27.98 2.59
C LEU A 815 4.39 -28.11 3.26
N ALA A 816 3.78 -27.01 3.69
CA ALA A 816 2.44 -26.98 4.25
C ALA A 816 1.36 -27.36 3.23
N MET A 817 1.50 -26.94 1.96
CA MET A 817 0.61 -27.39 0.88
C MET A 817 0.75 -28.90 0.63
N MET A 818 1.97 -29.44 0.60
CA MET A 818 2.20 -30.88 0.47
C MET A 818 1.55 -31.67 1.61
N ASP A 819 1.69 -31.18 2.84
CA ASP A 819 1.05 -31.77 4.03
C ASP A 819 -0.47 -31.82 3.90
N ILE A 820 -1.08 -30.69 3.52
CA ILE A 820 -2.53 -30.58 3.30
C ILE A 820 -2.96 -31.59 2.23
N LEU A 821 -2.28 -31.65 1.09
CA LEU A 821 -2.64 -32.55 0.00
C LEU A 821 -2.50 -34.02 0.41
N ALA A 822 -1.43 -34.38 1.11
CA ALA A 822 -1.16 -35.75 1.57
C ALA A 822 -2.17 -36.24 2.62
N HIS A 823 -2.74 -35.34 3.43
CA HIS A 823 -3.59 -35.71 4.58
C HIS A 823 -5.08 -35.33 4.44
N ASN A 824 -5.46 -34.56 3.42
CA ASN A 824 -6.84 -34.13 3.23
C ASN A 824 -7.80 -35.26 2.84
N ASN A 825 -7.34 -36.26 2.06
CA ASN A 825 -8.17 -37.39 1.57
C ASN A 825 -9.51 -36.94 0.99
N TRP A 826 -9.51 -35.85 0.21
CA TRP A 826 -10.71 -35.26 -0.41
C TRP A 826 -11.83 -34.82 0.56
N LYS A 827 -11.60 -34.84 1.88
CA LYS A 827 -12.60 -34.45 2.90
C LYS A 827 -12.95 -32.97 2.83
N ARG A 828 -11.98 -32.14 2.46
CA ARG A 828 -12.18 -30.71 2.21
C ARG A 828 -11.91 -30.40 0.73
N PRO A 829 -12.85 -29.74 0.04
CA PRO A 829 -12.59 -29.25 -1.31
C PRO A 829 -11.42 -28.25 -1.32
N ILE A 830 -10.48 -28.39 -2.26
CA ILE A 830 -9.33 -27.50 -2.41
C ILE A 830 -9.55 -26.58 -3.61
N TYR A 831 -9.39 -25.29 -3.38
CA TYR A 831 -9.56 -24.24 -4.36
C TYR A 831 -8.37 -23.28 -4.36
N PHE A 832 -8.12 -22.67 -5.52
CA PHE A 832 -7.21 -21.54 -5.69
C PHE A 832 -7.99 -20.37 -6.27
N ALA A 833 -7.82 -19.18 -5.72
CA ALA A 833 -8.35 -17.97 -6.33
C ALA A 833 -7.79 -17.83 -7.75
N ILE A 834 -8.60 -17.33 -8.68
CA ILE A 834 -8.19 -17.21 -10.09
C ILE A 834 -7.02 -16.23 -10.32
N THR A 835 -6.72 -15.40 -9.33
CA THR A 835 -5.58 -14.47 -9.27
C THR A 835 -4.29 -15.11 -8.80
N VAL A 836 -4.31 -16.35 -8.30
CA VAL A 836 -3.09 -17.05 -7.88
C VAL A 836 -2.24 -17.40 -9.11
N PRO A 837 -0.95 -17.01 -9.14
CA PRO A 837 -0.06 -17.38 -10.24
C PRO A 837 0.13 -18.90 -10.35
N ASN A 838 0.28 -19.42 -11.57
CA ASN A 838 0.46 -20.85 -11.81
C ASN A 838 1.69 -21.42 -11.06
N SER A 839 2.76 -20.65 -10.95
CA SER A 839 3.97 -21.02 -10.20
C SER A 839 3.70 -21.40 -8.74
N ASN A 840 2.61 -20.89 -8.15
CA ASN A 840 2.24 -21.15 -6.76
C ASN A 840 1.28 -22.35 -6.60
N MET A 841 0.87 -23.00 -7.69
CA MET A 841 0.02 -24.20 -7.67
C MET A 841 0.83 -25.51 -7.61
N ILE A 842 2.14 -25.41 -7.40
CA ILE A 842 3.09 -26.54 -7.21
C ILE A 842 3.06 -27.62 -8.32
N GLY A 843 2.57 -27.27 -9.52
CA GLY A 843 2.46 -28.16 -10.69
C GLY A 843 1.10 -28.88 -10.84
N LEU A 844 0.08 -28.51 -10.08
CA LEU A 844 -1.26 -29.13 -10.12
C LEU A 844 -2.20 -28.56 -11.20
N ASP A 845 -1.71 -27.66 -12.03
CA ASP A 845 -2.47 -26.87 -13.00
C ASP A 845 -3.28 -27.67 -14.01
N LYS A 846 -2.80 -28.85 -14.44
CA LYS A 846 -3.57 -29.76 -15.32
C LYS A 846 -4.77 -30.43 -14.65
N TYR A 847 -4.91 -30.32 -13.33
CA TYR A 847 -6.05 -30.84 -12.55
C TYR A 847 -6.94 -29.73 -11.97
N MET A 848 -6.69 -28.48 -12.37
CA MET A 848 -7.47 -27.32 -11.93
C MET A 848 -8.61 -27.05 -12.90
N TYR A 849 -9.83 -27.08 -12.38
CA TYR A 849 -11.04 -26.80 -13.14
C TYR A 849 -11.65 -25.47 -12.71
N ASN A 850 -11.86 -24.57 -13.65
CA ASN A 850 -12.44 -23.26 -13.40
C ASN A 850 -13.93 -23.39 -13.00
N GLU A 851 -14.29 -22.85 -11.83
CA GLU A 851 -15.68 -22.74 -11.32
C GLU A 851 -16.13 -21.26 -11.22
N GLY A 852 -15.45 -20.35 -11.92
CA GLY A 852 -15.68 -18.91 -11.97
C GLY A 852 -14.50 -18.13 -11.36
N PHE A 853 -14.68 -17.56 -10.16
CA PHE A 853 -13.62 -16.85 -9.45
C PHE A 853 -12.60 -17.77 -8.76
N ALA A 854 -12.79 -19.09 -8.79
CA ALA A 854 -11.85 -20.03 -8.22
C ALA A 854 -11.65 -21.24 -9.12
N TYR A 855 -10.42 -21.75 -9.14
CA TYR A 855 -10.10 -23.06 -9.68
C TYR A 855 -10.29 -24.11 -8.58
N ARG A 856 -10.97 -25.21 -8.90
CA ARG A 856 -11.12 -26.37 -8.03
C ARG A 856 -10.15 -27.47 -8.45
N LEU A 857 -9.41 -28.02 -7.49
CA LEU A 857 -8.62 -29.23 -7.71
C LEU A 857 -9.54 -30.45 -7.82
N LEU A 858 -9.52 -31.14 -8.96
CA LEU A 858 -10.32 -32.36 -9.20
C LEU A 858 -9.44 -33.50 -9.75
N PRO A 859 -9.61 -34.74 -9.25
CA PRO A 859 -8.83 -35.90 -9.71
C PRO A 859 -9.40 -36.50 -11.01
N MET A 860 -9.66 -35.67 -12.00
CA MET A 860 -10.18 -36.11 -13.30
C MET A 860 -9.01 -36.45 -14.24
N LYS A 861 -9.26 -37.35 -15.21
CA LYS A 861 -8.32 -37.60 -16.31
C LYS A 861 -8.13 -36.30 -17.09
N PRO A 862 -6.91 -35.73 -17.12
CA PRO A 862 -6.65 -34.49 -17.83
C PRO A 862 -6.91 -34.66 -19.33
N ASP A 863 -7.58 -33.69 -19.94
CA ASP A 863 -7.67 -33.61 -21.38
C ASP A 863 -6.39 -32.98 -21.92
N THR A 864 -5.53 -33.78 -22.55
CA THR A 864 -4.25 -33.32 -23.10
C THR A 864 -4.41 -32.34 -24.27
N ALA A 865 -5.62 -32.18 -24.81
CA ALA A 865 -5.91 -31.19 -25.85
C ALA A 865 -6.16 -29.78 -25.27
N ILE A 866 -6.36 -29.65 -23.95
CA ILE A 866 -6.66 -28.39 -23.28
C ILE A 866 -5.41 -27.93 -22.52
N ALA A 867 -5.04 -26.65 -22.67
CA ALA A 867 -3.91 -26.12 -21.92
C ALA A 867 -4.23 -26.06 -20.41
N PRO A 868 -3.22 -26.17 -19.53
CA PRO A 868 -3.45 -26.05 -18.09
C PRO A 868 -4.21 -24.76 -17.74
N LEU A 869 -5.09 -24.84 -16.73
CA LEU A 869 -6.00 -23.76 -16.29
C LEU A 869 -7.08 -23.32 -17.29
N GLU A 870 -7.15 -23.90 -18.49
CA GLU A 870 -8.25 -23.62 -19.44
C GLU A 870 -9.45 -24.56 -19.26
N ALA A 871 -9.29 -25.67 -18.54
CA ALA A 871 -10.39 -26.58 -18.24
C ALA A 871 -11.41 -25.91 -17.30
N ALA A 872 -12.70 -25.97 -17.65
CA ALA A 872 -13.78 -25.45 -16.82
C ALA A 872 -14.74 -26.55 -16.37
N ASN A 873 -15.21 -26.47 -15.13
CA ASN A 873 -16.39 -27.20 -14.70
C ASN A 873 -17.63 -26.38 -15.10
N THR A 874 -17.96 -26.42 -16.39
CA THR A 874 -18.93 -25.51 -17.03
C THR A 874 -20.28 -25.45 -16.32
N GLY A 875 -20.77 -26.57 -15.77
CA GLY A 875 -22.05 -26.60 -15.05
C GLY A 875 -22.00 -25.80 -13.73
N LYS A 876 -20.93 -25.97 -12.94
CA LYS A 876 -20.73 -25.22 -11.70
C LYS A 876 -20.41 -23.76 -11.97
N MET A 877 -19.55 -23.49 -12.95
CA MET A 877 -19.23 -22.13 -13.40
C MET A 877 -20.50 -21.37 -13.83
N TYR A 878 -21.39 -22.00 -14.60
CA TYR A 878 -22.67 -21.42 -15.00
C TYR A 878 -23.55 -21.10 -13.79
N ASP A 879 -23.74 -22.05 -12.87
CA ASP A 879 -24.54 -21.84 -11.66
C ASP A 879 -23.99 -20.69 -10.80
N ASN A 880 -22.68 -20.66 -10.59
CA ASN A 880 -22.03 -19.61 -9.81
C ASN A 880 -22.22 -18.23 -10.47
N MET A 881 -21.87 -18.09 -11.75
CA MET A 881 -21.92 -16.81 -12.46
C MET A 881 -23.33 -16.27 -12.70
N MET A 882 -24.29 -17.16 -12.94
CA MET A 882 -25.65 -16.77 -13.32
C MET A 882 -26.58 -16.64 -12.11
N ASN A 883 -26.39 -17.46 -11.06
CA ASN A 883 -27.34 -17.57 -9.96
C ASN A 883 -26.78 -17.09 -8.60
N LYS A 884 -25.45 -17.10 -8.40
CA LYS A 884 -24.86 -16.74 -7.09
C LYS A 884 -24.13 -15.41 -7.09
N TYR A 885 -23.43 -15.08 -8.17
CA TYR A 885 -22.54 -13.93 -8.17
C TYR A 885 -23.26 -12.59 -8.13
N LYS A 886 -22.62 -11.65 -7.43
CA LYS A 886 -22.98 -10.24 -7.35
C LYS A 886 -22.03 -9.42 -8.22
N TRP A 887 -22.57 -8.36 -8.80
CA TRP A 887 -21.83 -7.43 -9.66
C TRP A 887 -22.10 -5.96 -9.26
N GLY A 888 -22.85 -5.77 -8.18
CA GLY A 888 -23.19 -4.48 -7.61
C GLY A 888 -23.67 -3.50 -8.65
N ASN A 889 -23.06 -2.31 -8.63
CA ASN A 889 -23.29 -1.27 -9.63
C ASN A 889 -22.13 -1.14 -10.62
N MET A 890 -21.31 -2.18 -10.84
CA MET A 890 -20.08 -2.06 -11.66
C MET A 890 -20.34 -1.43 -13.04
N LYS A 891 -21.44 -1.78 -13.71
CA LYS A 891 -21.81 -1.19 -15.01
C LYS A 891 -22.04 0.32 -15.00
N ASN A 892 -22.67 0.85 -13.95
CA ASN A 892 -23.08 2.25 -13.85
C ASN A 892 -22.42 2.98 -12.67
N ALA A 893 -21.29 2.47 -12.18
CA ALA A 893 -20.58 3.07 -11.07
C ALA A 893 -20.11 4.49 -11.44
N SER A 894 -20.26 5.40 -10.49
CA SER A 894 -19.77 6.78 -10.56
C SER A 894 -18.27 6.81 -10.82
N TYR A 895 -17.51 5.85 -10.28
CA TYR A 895 -16.11 5.66 -10.58
C TYR A 895 -15.71 4.19 -10.37
N LEU A 896 -14.79 3.70 -11.20
CA LEU A 896 -14.10 2.43 -11.02
C LEU A 896 -12.61 2.75 -10.99
N ASP A 897 -11.94 2.30 -9.94
CA ASP A 897 -10.50 2.48 -9.77
C ASP A 897 -9.69 1.60 -10.72
N HIS A 898 -8.39 1.89 -10.77
CA HIS A 898 -7.40 1.15 -11.55
C HIS A 898 -7.57 -0.36 -11.41
N GLU A 899 -7.65 -0.89 -10.20
CA GLU A 899 -7.72 -2.32 -9.90
C GLU A 899 -9.04 -2.94 -10.38
N SER A 900 -10.17 -2.22 -10.24
CA SER A 900 -11.44 -2.65 -10.85
C SER A 900 -11.31 -2.77 -12.37
N LEU A 901 -10.60 -1.84 -13.01
CA LEU A 901 -10.52 -1.69 -14.45
C LEU A 901 -9.43 -2.51 -15.14
N THR A 902 -8.30 -2.78 -14.47
CA THR A 902 -7.11 -3.42 -15.06
C THR A 902 -6.92 -4.84 -14.57
N MET A 903 -7.28 -5.15 -13.32
CA MET A 903 -7.15 -6.50 -12.77
C MET A 903 -8.44 -7.30 -12.97
N PHE A 904 -9.57 -6.70 -12.65
CA PHE A 904 -10.81 -7.46 -12.44
C PHE A 904 -11.80 -7.40 -13.60
N TYR A 905 -11.93 -6.28 -14.27
CA TYR A 905 -12.78 -6.20 -15.46
C TYR A 905 -12.31 -7.14 -16.59
N PRO A 906 -11.01 -7.19 -16.98
CA PRO A 906 -10.55 -8.14 -17.99
C PRO A 906 -10.76 -9.60 -17.58
N LEU A 907 -10.52 -9.91 -16.30
CA LEU A 907 -10.76 -11.22 -15.71
C LEU A 907 -12.23 -11.65 -15.87
N ILE A 908 -13.18 -10.78 -15.51
CA ILE A 908 -14.61 -11.07 -15.61
C ILE A 908 -15.02 -11.26 -17.07
N THR A 909 -14.55 -10.39 -17.98
CA THR A 909 -14.82 -10.53 -19.41
C THR A 909 -14.30 -11.87 -19.95
N ARG A 910 -13.11 -12.30 -19.53
CA ARG A 910 -12.57 -13.62 -19.87
C ARG A 910 -13.49 -14.73 -19.38
N LEU A 911 -13.94 -14.70 -18.13
CA LEU A 911 -14.82 -15.73 -17.56
C LEU A 911 -16.14 -15.88 -18.34
N TYR A 912 -16.79 -14.76 -18.68
CA TYR A 912 -18.03 -14.80 -19.47
C TYR A 912 -17.78 -15.29 -20.90
N SER A 913 -16.67 -14.88 -21.52
CA SER A 913 -16.28 -15.32 -22.87
C SER A 913 -16.03 -16.83 -22.91
N THR A 914 -15.21 -17.35 -21.98
CA THR A 914 -14.91 -18.79 -21.87
C THR A 914 -16.16 -19.60 -21.59
N LEU A 915 -17.00 -19.21 -20.62
CA LEU A 915 -18.22 -19.93 -20.30
C LEU A 915 -19.19 -20.00 -21.48
N ALA A 916 -19.33 -18.91 -22.24
CA ALA A 916 -20.19 -18.89 -23.41
C ALA A 916 -19.67 -19.86 -24.49
N ASP A 917 -18.35 -19.88 -24.74
CA ASP A 917 -17.72 -20.78 -25.72
C ASP A 917 -17.87 -22.25 -25.32
N ASP A 918 -17.61 -22.60 -24.07
CA ASP A 918 -17.76 -23.97 -23.55
C ASP A 918 -19.20 -24.47 -23.65
N LEU A 919 -20.18 -23.62 -23.33
CA LEU A 919 -21.60 -23.96 -23.47
C LEU A 919 -21.97 -24.19 -24.94
N MET A 920 -21.43 -23.41 -25.87
CA MET A 920 -21.64 -23.66 -27.30
C MET A 920 -21.02 -24.97 -27.76
N LYS A 921 -19.78 -25.26 -27.36
CA LYS A 921 -19.10 -26.55 -27.65
C LYS A 921 -19.90 -27.75 -27.10
N GLN A 922 -20.61 -27.57 -26.00
CA GLN A 922 -21.51 -28.57 -25.40
C GLN A 922 -22.93 -28.59 -26.01
N GLY A 923 -23.20 -27.81 -27.07
CA GLY A 923 -24.52 -27.73 -27.71
C GLY A 923 -25.60 -26.98 -26.89
N LYS A 924 -25.22 -26.26 -25.82
CA LYS A 924 -26.13 -25.53 -24.92
C LYS A 924 -26.30 -24.06 -25.33
N ALA A 925 -26.73 -23.84 -26.57
CA ALA A 925 -26.85 -22.50 -27.17
C ALA A 925 -27.71 -21.52 -26.36
N ASP A 926 -28.82 -21.97 -25.79
CA ASP A 926 -29.70 -21.10 -24.96
C ASP A 926 -29.03 -20.60 -23.69
N SER A 927 -28.21 -21.45 -23.06
CA SER A 927 -27.45 -21.07 -21.88
C SER A 927 -26.36 -20.07 -22.24
N ALA A 928 -25.64 -20.31 -23.34
CA ALA A 928 -24.65 -19.36 -23.86
C ALA A 928 -25.27 -17.98 -24.17
N ARG A 929 -26.47 -17.94 -24.77
CA ARG A 929 -27.21 -16.67 -24.99
C ARG A 929 -27.50 -15.93 -23.69
N LYS A 930 -27.92 -16.65 -22.64
CA LYS A 930 -28.17 -16.06 -21.31
C LYS A 930 -26.90 -15.50 -20.68
N VAL A 931 -25.78 -16.20 -20.80
CA VAL A 931 -24.46 -15.76 -20.31
C VAL A 931 -24.04 -14.45 -20.97
N LEU A 932 -24.10 -14.37 -22.30
CA LEU A 932 -23.76 -13.14 -23.04
C LEU A 932 -24.70 -11.98 -22.68
N LYS A 933 -26.00 -12.24 -22.53
CA LYS A 933 -26.96 -11.22 -22.08
C LYS A 933 -26.62 -10.73 -20.66
N ARG A 934 -26.33 -11.65 -19.74
CA ARG A 934 -25.99 -11.30 -18.36
C ARG A 934 -24.74 -10.43 -18.29
N TYR A 935 -23.71 -10.73 -19.08
CA TYR A 935 -22.55 -9.86 -19.22
C TYR A 935 -22.95 -8.45 -19.63
N ASP A 936 -23.74 -8.31 -20.71
CA ASP A 936 -24.19 -7.00 -21.21
C ASP A 936 -25.05 -6.25 -20.19
N ASP A 937 -25.81 -6.97 -19.35
CA ASP A 937 -26.66 -6.38 -18.31
C ASP A 937 -25.84 -5.80 -17.14
N VAL A 938 -24.68 -6.38 -16.80
CA VAL A 938 -23.96 -6.10 -15.53
C VAL A 938 -22.55 -5.54 -15.68
N MET A 939 -21.96 -5.56 -16.87
CA MET A 939 -20.59 -5.07 -17.11
C MET A 939 -20.58 -3.72 -17.84
N PRO A 940 -19.56 -2.87 -17.61
CA PRO A 940 -19.40 -1.62 -18.34
C PRO A 940 -19.34 -1.78 -19.86
N ALA A 941 -19.83 -0.77 -20.58
CA ALA A 941 -19.67 -0.72 -22.05
C ALA A 941 -18.24 -0.33 -22.45
N THR A 942 -17.57 0.47 -21.63
CA THR A 942 -16.24 1.04 -21.88
C THR A 942 -15.20 -0.04 -22.14
N ILE A 943 -14.25 0.27 -23.02
CA ILE A 943 -13.04 -0.50 -23.30
C ILE A 943 -11.87 0.44 -23.03
N ASN A 944 -11.11 0.14 -21.97
CA ASN A 944 -9.97 0.93 -21.50
C ASN A 944 -8.61 0.27 -21.82
N SER A 945 -8.60 -1.00 -22.20
CA SER A 945 -7.38 -1.73 -22.56
C SER A 945 -7.58 -2.63 -23.78
N LEU A 946 -6.48 -2.90 -24.49
CA LEU A 946 -6.45 -3.81 -25.61
C LEU A 946 -6.82 -5.24 -25.20
N GLU A 947 -6.48 -5.64 -23.97
CA GLU A 947 -6.89 -6.94 -23.44
C GLU A 947 -8.41 -7.10 -23.45
N ILE A 948 -9.16 -6.10 -22.98
CA ILE A 948 -10.63 -6.16 -22.99
C ILE A 948 -11.18 -6.18 -24.41
N ALA A 949 -10.57 -5.41 -25.33
CA ALA A 949 -10.95 -5.44 -26.74
C ALA A 949 -10.81 -6.85 -27.34
N VAL A 950 -9.70 -7.53 -27.05
CA VAL A 950 -9.46 -8.93 -27.47
C VAL A 950 -10.47 -9.88 -26.86
N ARG A 951 -10.76 -9.78 -25.56
CA ARG A 951 -11.76 -10.66 -24.92
C ARG A 951 -13.17 -10.43 -25.47
N LYS A 952 -13.57 -9.17 -25.68
CA LYS A 952 -14.85 -8.82 -26.31
C LYS A 952 -14.91 -9.26 -27.77
N TYR A 953 -13.80 -9.26 -28.49
CA TYR A 953 -13.74 -9.77 -29.87
C TYR A 953 -14.23 -11.22 -29.97
N TYR A 954 -13.79 -12.10 -29.07
CA TYR A 954 -14.29 -13.50 -29.02
C TYR A 954 -15.78 -13.59 -28.66
N MET A 955 -16.31 -12.64 -27.88
CA MET A 955 -17.74 -12.61 -27.56
C MET A 955 -18.61 -12.21 -28.77
N ILE A 956 -18.07 -11.45 -29.72
CA ILE A 956 -18.78 -11.09 -30.97
C ILE A 956 -19.05 -12.33 -31.80
N ASP A 957 -18.03 -13.18 -31.98
CA ASP A 957 -18.16 -14.45 -32.70
C ASP A 957 -19.24 -15.34 -32.06
N ASN A 958 -19.21 -15.49 -30.74
CA ASN A 958 -20.21 -16.24 -30.00
C ASN A 958 -21.62 -15.64 -30.18
N ALA A 959 -21.76 -14.31 -30.11
CA ALA A 959 -23.05 -13.65 -30.29
C ALA A 959 -23.63 -13.88 -31.69
N TYR A 960 -22.80 -13.79 -32.74
CA TYR A 960 -23.23 -14.04 -34.11
C TYR A 960 -23.58 -15.50 -34.38
N LYS A 961 -22.75 -16.45 -33.93
CA LYS A 961 -23.04 -17.90 -34.03
C LYS A 961 -24.34 -18.29 -33.31
N LEU A 962 -24.72 -17.56 -32.27
CA LEU A 962 -25.99 -17.74 -31.55
C LEU A 962 -27.18 -16.99 -32.17
N ASN A 963 -27.03 -16.42 -33.36
CA ASN A 963 -28.02 -15.59 -34.08
C ASN A 963 -28.45 -14.33 -33.32
N ASN A 964 -27.63 -13.82 -32.38
CA ASN A 964 -27.88 -12.56 -31.69
C ASN A 964 -27.13 -11.40 -32.39
N ILE A 965 -27.57 -11.07 -33.61
CA ILE A 965 -26.94 -10.06 -34.46
C ILE A 965 -26.91 -8.67 -33.80
N GLN A 966 -27.94 -8.32 -33.02
CA GLN A 966 -28.02 -7.02 -32.34
C GLN A 966 -26.91 -6.87 -31.31
N LEU A 967 -26.71 -7.87 -30.43
CA LEU A 967 -25.65 -7.85 -29.44
C LEU A 967 -24.27 -7.93 -30.10
N GLY A 968 -24.10 -8.78 -31.11
CA GLY A 968 -22.87 -8.87 -31.89
C GLY A 968 -22.47 -7.53 -32.50
N ASN A 969 -23.41 -6.84 -33.14
CA ASN A 969 -23.20 -5.51 -33.72
C ASN A 969 -22.86 -4.45 -32.66
N LYS A 970 -23.51 -4.51 -31.49
CA LYS A 970 -23.23 -3.59 -30.38
C LYS A 970 -21.79 -3.74 -29.90
N ILE A 971 -21.35 -4.95 -29.58
CA ILE A 971 -19.99 -5.23 -29.09
C ILE A 971 -18.96 -4.95 -30.20
N ALA A 972 -19.25 -5.33 -31.45
CA ALA A 972 -18.38 -5.05 -32.59
C ALA A 972 -18.16 -3.56 -32.82
N THR A 973 -19.20 -2.74 -32.63
CA THR A 973 -19.05 -1.28 -32.71
C THR A 973 -18.14 -0.76 -31.59
N GLN A 974 -18.34 -1.21 -30.34
CA GLN A 974 -17.47 -0.81 -29.21
C GLN A 974 -16.00 -1.18 -29.45
N VAL A 975 -15.73 -2.43 -29.87
CA VAL A 975 -14.38 -2.90 -30.16
C VAL A 975 -13.77 -2.13 -31.32
N ASN A 976 -14.52 -1.93 -32.41
CA ASN A 976 -14.07 -1.16 -33.57
C ASN A 976 -13.69 0.27 -33.20
N ASP A 977 -14.55 0.96 -32.44
CA ASP A 977 -14.33 2.36 -32.07
C ASP A 977 -13.06 2.50 -31.19
N TYR A 978 -12.80 1.54 -30.30
CA TYR A 978 -11.55 1.48 -29.52
C TYR A 978 -10.32 1.25 -30.41
N VAL A 979 -10.30 0.18 -31.22
CA VAL A 979 -9.10 -0.18 -32.01
C VAL A 979 -8.80 0.84 -33.10
N THR A 980 -9.81 1.41 -33.75
CA THR A 980 -9.61 2.44 -34.77
C THR A 980 -9.07 3.74 -34.16
N ASN A 981 -9.55 4.12 -32.97
CA ASN A 981 -8.94 5.23 -32.25
C ASN A 981 -7.49 4.96 -31.85
N LEU A 982 -7.19 3.76 -31.35
CA LEU A 982 -5.81 3.38 -31.00
C LEU A 982 -4.89 3.39 -32.22
N LEU A 983 -5.39 2.97 -33.39
CA LEU A 983 -4.66 3.05 -34.67
C LEU A 983 -4.47 4.50 -35.12
N ASP A 984 -5.47 5.38 -34.95
CA ASP A 984 -5.31 6.81 -35.25
C ASP A 984 -4.29 7.49 -34.34
N TYR A 985 -4.30 7.15 -33.05
CA TYR A 985 -3.31 7.61 -32.09
C TYR A 985 -1.89 7.18 -32.50
N ASN A 986 -1.68 5.88 -32.75
CA ASN A 986 -0.38 5.37 -33.18
C ASN A 986 0.07 5.97 -34.53
N TYR A 987 -0.87 6.19 -35.46
CA TYR A 987 -0.55 6.85 -36.72
C TYR A 987 -0.15 8.31 -36.53
N ALA A 988 -0.79 9.03 -35.61
CA ALA A 988 -0.42 10.40 -35.27
C ALA A 988 0.99 10.49 -34.66
N LEU A 989 1.39 9.51 -33.84
CA LEU A 989 2.77 9.41 -33.34
C LEU A 989 3.76 9.08 -34.48
N TYR A 990 3.40 8.14 -35.36
CA TYR A 990 4.21 7.76 -36.52
C TYR A 990 4.51 8.97 -37.41
N GLN A 991 3.50 9.81 -37.68
CA GLN A 991 3.65 11.03 -38.48
C GLN A 991 4.57 12.08 -37.83
N LYS A 992 4.73 12.06 -36.50
CA LYS A 992 5.61 12.97 -35.75
C LYS A 992 7.06 12.47 -35.67
N GLY A 993 7.35 11.28 -36.19
CA GLY A 993 8.70 10.69 -36.14
C GLY A 993 9.10 10.22 -34.74
N GLU A 994 8.14 9.95 -33.85
CA GLU A 994 8.43 9.39 -32.54
C GLU A 994 8.90 7.94 -32.67
N THR A 995 9.99 7.59 -31.99
CA THR A 995 10.69 6.31 -32.11
C THR A 995 10.05 5.18 -31.29
N THR A 996 9.11 5.48 -30.40
CA THR A 996 8.39 4.52 -29.55
C THR A 996 6.98 4.25 -30.09
N LEU A 997 6.91 3.62 -31.25
CA LEU A 997 5.64 3.08 -31.76
C LEU A 997 5.37 1.72 -31.14
N GLU A 998 4.19 1.57 -30.55
CA GLU A 998 3.71 0.31 -29.99
C GLU A 998 3.35 -0.65 -31.14
N SER A 999 4.36 -1.27 -31.75
CA SER A 999 4.20 -2.18 -32.89
C SER A 999 3.22 -3.31 -32.59
N ARG A 1000 3.20 -3.77 -31.33
CA ARG A 1000 2.26 -4.75 -30.82
C ARG A 1000 0.81 -4.25 -30.89
N ASP A 1001 0.53 -3.04 -30.43
CA ASP A 1001 -0.82 -2.47 -30.41
C ASP A 1001 -1.36 -2.27 -31.83
N ILE A 1002 -0.51 -1.81 -32.75
CA ILE A 1002 -0.85 -1.67 -34.17
C ILE A 1002 -1.21 -3.04 -34.75
N GLN A 1003 -0.35 -4.05 -34.57
CA GLN A 1003 -0.56 -5.41 -35.09
C GLN A 1003 -1.86 -6.03 -34.58
N TYR A 1004 -2.09 -6.01 -33.27
CA TYR A 1004 -3.31 -6.57 -32.68
C TYR A 1004 -4.56 -5.80 -33.12
N SER A 1005 -4.50 -4.47 -33.16
CA SER A 1005 -5.64 -3.64 -33.59
C SER A 1005 -6.00 -3.91 -35.05
N MET A 1006 -5.01 -4.06 -35.94
CA MET A 1006 -5.22 -4.44 -37.34
C MET A 1006 -5.82 -5.84 -37.46
N GLN A 1007 -5.33 -6.81 -36.70
CA GLN A 1007 -5.85 -8.17 -36.68
C GLN A 1007 -7.32 -8.22 -36.21
N ILE A 1008 -7.64 -7.51 -35.13
CA ILE A 1008 -9.01 -7.39 -34.62
C ILE A 1008 -9.91 -6.76 -35.68
N LEU A 1009 -9.49 -5.64 -36.27
CA LEU A 1009 -10.28 -4.95 -37.29
C LEU A 1009 -10.54 -5.83 -38.52
N GLY A 1010 -9.53 -6.55 -39.01
CA GLY A 1010 -9.68 -7.55 -40.07
C GLY A 1010 -10.66 -8.66 -39.69
N GLY A 1011 -10.56 -9.18 -38.47
CA GLY A 1011 -11.50 -10.16 -37.94
C GLY A 1011 -12.94 -9.65 -37.86
N LEU A 1012 -13.16 -8.38 -37.49
CA LEU A 1012 -14.49 -7.76 -37.47
C LEU A 1012 -15.09 -7.66 -38.88
N VAL A 1013 -14.28 -7.38 -39.91
CA VAL A 1013 -14.71 -7.39 -41.31
C VAL A 1013 -15.21 -8.78 -41.72
N GLU A 1014 -14.45 -9.83 -41.40
CA GLU A 1014 -14.84 -11.19 -41.75
C GLU A 1014 -16.12 -11.64 -41.02
N PHE A 1015 -16.24 -11.37 -39.72
CA PHE A 1015 -17.48 -11.68 -38.99
C PHE A 1015 -18.69 -10.93 -39.56
N THR A 1016 -18.57 -9.63 -39.77
CA THR A 1016 -19.70 -8.83 -40.27
C THR A 1016 -20.09 -9.22 -41.69
N LYS A 1017 -19.15 -9.64 -42.52
CA LYS A 1017 -19.39 -10.21 -43.86
C LYS A 1017 -20.13 -11.54 -43.78
N GLN A 1018 -19.60 -12.49 -43.00
CA GLN A 1018 -20.14 -13.84 -42.87
C GLN A 1018 -21.59 -13.83 -42.38
N PHE A 1019 -21.89 -12.96 -41.40
CA PHE A 1019 -23.21 -12.88 -40.77
C PHE A 1019 -24.11 -11.78 -41.36
N LYS A 1020 -23.74 -11.20 -42.52
CA LYS A 1020 -24.52 -10.17 -43.24
C LYS A 1020 -24.91 -8.97 -42.39
N SER A 1021 -24.01 -8.54 -41.50
CA SER A 1021 -24.22 -7.36 -40.66
C SER A 1021 -24.14 -6.08 -41.49
N PRO A 1022 -24.97 -5.05 -41.21
CA PRO A 1022 -24.87 -3.74 -41.86
C PRO A 1022 -23.53 -3.02 -41.58
N LEU A 1023 -22.72 -3.50 -40.62
CA LEU A 1023 -21.43 -2.90 -40.27
C LEU A 1023 -20.30 -3.24 -41.26
N TYR A 1024 -20.47 -4.27 -42.10
CA TYR A 1024 -19.42 -4.75 -43.02
C TYR A 1024 -18.82 -3.63 -43.89
N GLY A 1025 -19.67 -2.79 -44.50
CA GLY A 1025 -19.21 -1.70 -45.35
C GLY A 1025 -18.36 -0.66 -44.60
N LYS A 1026 -18.76 -0.32 -43.36
CA LYS A 1026 -18.03 0.62 -42.49
C LYS A 1026 -16.66 0.04 -42.13
N PHE A 1027 -16.61 -1.17 -41.60
CA PHE A 1027 -15.36 -1.77 -41.11
C PHE A 1027 -14.40 -2.09 -42.24
N SER A 1028 -14.89 -2.55 -43.39
CA SER A 1028 -14.05 -2.83 -44.58
C SER A 1028 -13.39 -1.56 -45.09
N ALA A 1029 -14.13 -0.44 -45.15
CA ALA A 1029 -13.56 0.85 -45.52
C ALA A 1029 -12.50 1.33 -44.51
N GLN A 1030 -12.73 1.16 -43.20
CA GLN A 1030 -11.76 1.52 -42.16
C GLN A 1030 -10.48 0.68 -42.26
N LEU A 1031 -10.58 -0.64 -42.43
CA LEU A 1031 -9.43 -1.53 -42.60
C LEU A 1031 -8.56 -1.07 -43.77
N SER A 1032 -9.16 -0.83 -44.94
CA SER A 1032 -8.46 -0.34 -46.13
C SER A 1032 -7.76 1.01 -45.91
N VAL A 1033 -8.28 1.87 -45.02
CA VAL A 1033 -7.63 3.14 -44.66
C VAL A 1033 -6.37 2.88 -43.82
N TYR A 1034 -6.44 2.01 -42.81
CA TYR A 1034 -5.30 1.75 -41.93
C TYR A 1034 -4.21 0.91 -42.61
N GLU A 1035 -4.57 -0.03 -43.49
CA GLU A 1035 -3.60 -0.75 -44.33
C GLU A 1035 -2.75 0.22 -45.16
N LYS A 1036 -3.37 1.29 -45.71
CA LYS A 1036 -2.65 2.34 -46.43
C LYS A 1036 -1.78 3.19 -45.50
N LYS A 1037 -2.32 3.60 -44.34
CA LYS A 1037 -1.61 4.43 -43.36
C LYS A 1037 -0.30 3.78 -42.88
N PHE A 1038 -0.34 2.48 -42.58
CA PHE A 1038 0.82 1.74 -42.07
C PHE A 1038 1.61 0.97 -43.14
N GLY A 1039 1.33 1.19 -44.43
CA GLY A 1039 2.07 0.56 -45.53
C GLY A 1039 1.91 -0.97 -45.61
N MET A 1040 0.81 -1.51 -45.08
CA MET A 1040 0.50 -2.94 -45.04
C MET A 1040 -0.31 -3.42 -46.25
N SER A 1041 -0.52 -2.58 -47.27
CA SER A 1041 -1.20 -3.01 -48.49
C SER A 1041 -0.39 -4.14 -49.16
N GLU A 1042 -1.03 -5.29 -49.40
CA GLU A 1042 -0.45 -6.32 -50.26
C GLU A 1042 0.04 -5.68 -51.56
N LYS A 1043 1.33 -5.89 -51.88
CA LYS A 1043 1.77 -5.77 -53.27
C LYS A 1043 0.96 -6.81 -54.04
N LYS A 1044 -0.11 -6.35 -54.67
CA LYS A 1044 -0.96 -7.15 -55.56
C LYS A 1044 -0.16 -7.91 -56.59
#